data_AF-A0AAD0WES7-F1
#
_entry.id   AF-A0AAD0WES7-F1
#
_cell.length_a   1.000
_cell.length_b   1.000
_cell.length_c   1.000
_cell.angle_alpha   90.00
_cell.angle_beta   90.00
_cell.angle_gamma   90.00
#
_symmetry.space_group_name_H-M   'P 1'
#
loop_
_entity.id
_entity.type
_entity.pdbx_description
1 polymer ?
#
loop_
_entity_poly.entity_id
_entity_poly.type
_entity_poly.pdbx_seq_one_letter_code
_entity_poly.pdbx_strand_id
1 'polypeptide(L)'
;MQVRPLSSAALSLAAWLSLSLAACGGNDDPPTVSDTPAASAAPTGTKATLAVLETTDLHTNVLSYDYFKLAADSSLGFERVSTLIAQARAQFPNTLLLDNGDTIQGTALSDYQALVSPVTCGQTLAIYKVMNAAGYDGGGIGNHEFNYGLPYLSQVTGNTFNVAGMADPAQQARCAGPNFPQVLANVMSARTNAPLFQPYTILTKTVTATAPDGSTVSAPLNVGIIGFTPPAITSWDKRWLDGKVYTVGIKEAAQQYIPEMRAKGADVVVAISHGGLDNSTYSPTMENGSWWLSTVPGIDAMLIGHSHQLFPDAKSTVSQFNLPGVDKVGGTVNGVPTVMANYWGKHLGVIKLGLVYDGTHWSVDKTQTTVEARSIQNADKTYVAADPAVSAAIAAEHQATIDYVKTPIGSTDFHMSTFFADVGDPGAIEIVNQAQADYVSAYLQANLPQYASLPVLSVSAPFKSGFGGGTDYTDVAAGPLAINNAADLYLYPNTVYAVKVSGADIKTWLETAAKRFNTIDPTSATVQKLVSTFPGYNFDMFTTPDLTYEIDVTQPVGSRIKNLQYKAAAIDPAGQFIVATNNYRASGGGNFPGLDGSKTLYASPDANRDVLIRYIKKLGTVTRAANGAQRSWRFTKLASSVAQVQFASAPNRLADATAAGLTNITQVAADDGSGKGLATYQIDLTQ
;
A
#
# COMPACT_ATOMS: atom_id res chain seq x y z
N MET A 1 17.57 32.39 46.69
CA MET A 1 16.44 33.08 47.35
C MET A 1 15.19 32.72 46.55
N GLN A 2 14.20 31.96 47.00
CA GLN A 2 13.86 31.34 48.27
C GLN A 2 13.12 30.03 47.91
N VAL A 3 13.55 28.95 48.54
CA VAL A 3 12.90 27.63 48.54
C VAL A 3 11.80 27.66 49.60
N ARG A 4 10.64 27.05 49.34
CA ARG A 4 9.74 26.56 50.39
C ARG A 4 9.23 25.14 50.06
N PRO A 5 9.25 24.21 51.04
CA PRO A 5 8.95 22.80 50.84
C PRO A 5 7.50 22.45 51.23
N LEU A 6 7.00 21.33 50.73
CA LEU A 6 5.84 20.63 51.30
C LEU A 6 6.31 19.34 51.94
N SER A 7 5.98 19.25 53.23
CA SER A 7 6.39 18.25 54.20
C SER A 7 5.61 16.95 54.09
N SER A 8 6.36 15.87 54.19
CA SER A 8 5.94 14.49 54.47
C SER A 8 5.27 14.36 55.85
N ALA A 9 4.25 13.53 55.96
CA ALA A 9 3.81 12.96 57.22
C ALA A 9 3.52 11.47 57.03
N ALA A 10 4.36 10.64 57.63
CA ALA A 10 4.15 9.22 57.89
C ALA A 10 4.11 9.05 59.41
N LEU A 11 3.25 8.16 59.91
CA LEU A 11 3.35 7.36 61.16
C LEU A 11 2.00 6.58 61.25
N SER A 12 1.96 5.26 61.03
CA SER A 12 2.14 4.16 62.03
C SER A 12 1.02 4.12 63.10
N LEU A 13 0.45 3.02 63.61
CA LEU A 13 0.67 1.56 63.55
C LEU A 13 -0.51 0.89 64.33
N ALA A 14 -0.69 -0.43 64.16
CA ALA A 14 -1.25 -1.42 65.14
C ALA A 14 -2.74 -1.29 65.53
N ALA A 15 -3.63 -2.30 65.51
CA ALA A 15 -3.63 -3.76 65.65
C ALA A 15 -4.66 -4.08 66.77
N TRP A 16 -5.75 -4.80 66.46
CA TRP A 16 -6.52 -5.54 67.46
C TRP A 16 -6.90 -6.91 66.90
N LEU A 17 -6.34 -7.92 67.57
CA LEU A 17 -6.66 -9.34 67.52
C LEU A 17 -7.95 -9.61 68.30
N SER A 18 -8.79 -10.53 67.85
CA SER A 18 -9.61 -11.34 68.76
C SER A 18 -9.76 -12.77 68.24
N LEU A 19 -9.35 -13.69 69.11
CA LEU A 19 -9.38 -15.14 69.01
C LEU A 19 -10.81 -15.69 69.16
N SER A 20 -11.06 -16.83 68.51
CA SER A 20 -11.87 -17.91 69.08
C SER A 20 -11.27 -19.29 68.71
N LEU A 21 -10.64 -19.92 69.71
CA LEU A 21 -10.50 -21.38 69.87
C LEU A 21 -11.90 -21.97 70.15
N ALA A 22 -12.26 -23.25 69.97
CA ALA A 22 -11.63 -24.49 69.54
C ALA A 22 -12.75 -25.51 69.28
N ALA A 23 -12.49 -26.54 68.46
CA ALA A 23 -12.94 -27.91 68.72
C ALA A 23 -12.16 -28.88 67.84
N CYS A 24 -11.29 -29.67 68.47
CA CYS A 24 -10.66 -30.84 67.87
C CYS A 24 -11.67 -31.98 67.82
N GLY A 25 -11.82 -32.60 66.64
CA GLY A 25 -12.42 -33.92 66.47
C GLY A 25 -11.67 -34.59 65.34
N GLY A 26 -10.71 -35.46 65.69
CA GLY A 26 -9.95 -36.24 64.73
C GLY A 26 -10.81 -37.34 64.13
N ASN A 27 -10.73 -37.50 62.82
CA ASN A 27 -10.92 -38.76 62.13
C ASN A 27 -9.85 -38.81 61.03
N ASP A 28 -9.03 -39.86 61.09
CA ASP A 28 -8.03 -40.20 60.09
C ASP A 28 -8.73 -40.65 58.81
N ASP A 29 -8.73 -39.79 57.79
CA ASP A 29 -8.91 -40.18 56.39
C ASP A 29 -8.09 -39.19 55.51
N PRO A 30 -7.38 -39.67 54.48
CA PRO A 30 -6.52 -38.82 53.67
C PRO A 30 -7.36 -37.77 52.92
N PRO A 31 -6.88 -36.54 52.72
CA PRO A 31 -7.58 -35.57 51.88
C PRO A 31 -7.59 -36.11 50.46
N THR A 32 -8.75 -36.57 50.03
CA THR A 32 -9.06 -36.84 48.64
C THR A 32 -8.77 -35.58 47.85
N VAL A 33 -7.89 -35.73 46.86
CA VAL A 33 -7.66 -34.71 45.83
C VAL A 33 -9.03 -34.37 45.27
N SER A 34 -9.43 -33.11 45.40
CA SER A 34 -10.62 -32.60 44.74
C SER A 34 -10.37 -32.64 43.24
N ASP A 35 -10.79 -33.74 42.60
CA ASP A 35 -10.89 -33.84 41.15
C ASP A 35 -11.82 -32.72 40.68
N THR A 36 -11.19 -31.65 40.20
CA THR A 36 -11.88 -30.77 39.25
C THR A 36 -12.11 -31.67 38.04
N PRO A 37 -13.36 -31.90 37.59
CA PRO A 37 -13.57 -32.77 36.44
C PRO A 37 -12.73 -32.22 35.28
N ALA A 38 -11.83 -33.05 34.74
CA ALA A 38 -11.23 -32.76 33.45
C ALA A 38 -12.39 -32.40 32.51
N ALA A 39 -12.34 -31.22 31.88
CA ALA A 39 -13.37 -30.78 30.96
C ALA A 39 -13.65 -31.94 30.00
N SER A 40 -14.85 -32.53 30.06
CA SER A 40 -15.14 -33.72 29.25
C SER A 40 -14.93 -33.33 27.81
N ALA A 41 -14.07 -34.06 27.08
CA ALA A 41 -13.88 -33.84 25.66
C ALA A 41 -15.26 -33.77 24.98
N ALA A 42 -15.43 -32.81 24.06
CA ALA A 42 -16.72 -32.62 23.40
C ALA A 42 -17.17 -33.95 22.74
N PRO A 43 -18.47 -34.28 22.75
CA PRO A 43 -18.93 -35.51 22.10
C PRO A 43 -18.57 -35.55 20.61
N THR A 44 -18.24 -36.72 20.07
CA THR A 44 -18.08 -36.92 18.62
C THR A 44 -19.32 -36.45 17.87
N GLY A 45 -19.12 -35.72 16.76
CA GLY A 45 -20.19 -35.11 15.98
C GLY A 45 -20.61 -33.72 16.46
N THR A 46 -19.96 -33.18 17.51
CA THR A 46 -20.17 -31.79 17.94
C THR A 46 -19.82 -30.83 16.79
N LYS A 47 -20.64 -29.81 16.57
CA LYS A 47 -20.49 -28.84 15.48
C LYS A 47 -20.22 -27.44 16.01
N ALA A 48 -19.38 -26.68 15.33
CA ALA A 48 -19.14 -25.28 15.64
C ALA A 48 -19.08 -24.45 14.36
N THR A 49 -19.15 -23.13 14.52
CA THR A 49 -18.86 -22.17 13.45
C THR A 49 -17.77 -21.23 13.95
N LEU A 50 -16.72 -21.05 13.16
CA LEU A 50 -15.67 -20.06 13.39
C LEU A 50 -15.69 -19.05 12.24
N ALA A 51 -15.90 -17.77 12.55
CA ALA A 51 -15.71 -16.70 11.58
C ALA A 51 -14.26 -16.21 11.63
N VAL A 52 -13.48 -16.53 10.61
CA VAL A 52 -12.16 -15.95 10.38
C VAL A 52 -12.38 -14.61 9.68
N LEU A 53 -12.02 -13.54 10.36
CA LEU A 53 -12.19 -12.15 9.93
C LEU A 53 -10.83 -11.63 9.46
N GLU A 54 -10.84 -10.90 8.35
CA GLU A 54 -9.61 -10.47 7.68
C GLU A 54 -9.64 -8.97 7.34
N THR A 55 -8.53 -8.31 7.67
CA THR A 55 -8.09 -7.08 7.01
C THR A 55 -6.78 -7.32 6.28
N THR A 56 -6.51 -6.49 5.28
CA THR A 56 -5.25 -6.49 4.51
C THR A 56 -4.98 -5.09 4.00
N ASP A 57 -3.70 -4.78 3.76
CA ASP A 57 -3.26 -3.58 3.04
C ASP A 57 -3.85 -2.30 3.66
N LEU A 58 -3.87 -2.22 4.99
CA LEU A 58 -4.43 -1.08 5.72
C LEU A 58 -3.64 0.20 5.45
N HIS A 59 -2.33 0.08 5.22
CA HIS A 59 -1.44 1.19 4.84
C HIS A 59 -1.54 2.41 5.75
N THR A 60 -1.77 2.19 7.05
CA THR A 60 -2.00 3.24 8.04
C THR A 60 -3.15 4.20 7.69
N ASN A 61 -4.17 3.74 6.95
CA ASN A 61 -5.44 4.44 6.76
C ASN A 61 -6.32 4.24 8.00
N VAL A 62 -5.92 4.84 9.12
CA VAL A 62 -6.62 4.68 10.41
C VAL A 62 -7.97 5.38 10.41
N LEU A 63 -8.01 6.62 9.92
CA LEU A 63 -9.21 7.47 9.87
C LEU A 63 -9.61 7.74 8.42
N SER A 64 -10.87 8.11 8.20
CA SER A 64 -11.41 8.64 6.95
C SER A 64 -10.85 10.03 6.62
N TYR A 65 -9.53 10.14 6.41
CA TYR A 65 -8.85 11.43 6.21
C TYR A 65 -7.68 11.33 5.22
N ASP A 66 -7.69 12.21 4.23
CA ASP A 66 -6.57 12.43 3.31
C ASP A 66 -5.69 13.57 3.86
N TYR A 67 -4.53 13.20 4.41
CA TYR A 67 -3.58 14.16 4.98
C TYR A 67 -3.00 15.14 3.96
N PHE A 68 -2.94 14.77 2.68
CA PHE A 68 -2.37 15.64 1.65
C PHE A 68 -3.40 16.65 1.14
N LYS A 69 -4.67 16.26 1.05
CA LYS A 69 -5.78 17.18 0.76
C LYS A 69 -6.27 17.95 1.99
N LEU A 70 -5.84 17.56 3.19
CA LEU A 70 -6.32 18.09 4.46
C LEU A 70 -7.85 18.00 4.59
N ALA A 71 -8.42 16.90 4.10
CA ALA A 71 -9.87 16.73 3.96
C ALA A 71 -10.32 15.33 4.38
N ALA A 72 -11.57 15.23 4.84
CA ALA A 72 -12.20 13.94 5.12
C ALA A 72 -12.43 13.15 3.83
N ASP A 73 -12.20 11.83 3.89
CA ASP A 73 -12.52 10.87 2.84
C ASP A 73 -13.23 9.66 3.48
N SER A 74 -14.56 9.66 3.43
CA SER A 74 -15.39 8.62 4.03
C SER A 74 -15.34 7.28 3.28
N SER A 75 -14.66 7.22 2.13
CA SER A 75 -14.56 6.00 1.31
C SER A 75 -13.53 4.98 1.80
N LEU A 76 -12.82 5.28 2.89
CA LEU A 76 -11.76 4.46 3.49
C LEU A 76 -11.72 4.64 5.02
N GLY A 77 -10.89 3.83 5.69
CA GLY A 77 -10.53 4.03 7.09
C GLY A 77 -10.81 2.83 7.98
N PHE A 78 -9.81 2.42 8.76
CA PHE A 78 -9.92 1.37 9.77
C PHE A 78 -11.07 1.63 10.75
N GLU A 79 -11.33 2.88 11.13
CA GLU A 79 -12.44 3.22 12.04
C GLU A 79 -13.81 2.73 11.53
N ARG A 80 -14.03 2.62 10.22
CA ARG A 80 -15.28 2.10 9.66
C ARG A 80 -15.30 0.58 9.61
N VAL A 81 -14.16 -0.05 9.32
CA VAL A 81 -14.03 -1.52 9.38
C VAL A 81 -14.08 -2.01 10.83
N SER A 82 -13.62 -1.23 11.82
CA SER A 82 -13.81 -1.53 13.25
C SER A 82 -15.29 -1.75 13.59
N THR A 83 -16.18 -0.91 13.04
CA THR A 83 -17.63 -1.08 13.16
C THR A 83 -18.09 -2.41 12.53
N LEU A 84 -17.58 -2.79 11.35
CA LEU A 84 -17.89 -4.08 10.74
C LEU A 84 -17.36 -5.27 11.56
N ILE A 85 -16.18 -5.15 12.17
CA ILE A 85 -15.60 -6.15 13.07
C ILE A 85 -16.50 -6.35 14.29
N ALA A 86 -16.97 -5.26 14.91
CA ALA A 86 -17.89 -5.32 16.02
C ALA A 86 -19.22 -5.99 15.64
N GLN A 87 -19.77 -5.68 14.45
CA GLN A 87 -20.97 -6.33 13.92
C GLN A 87 -20.75 -7.83 13.67
N ALA A 88 -19.61 -8.22 13.09
CA ALA A 88 -19.28 -9.63 12.88
C ALA A 88 -19.16 -10.40 14.20
N ARG A 89 -18.55 -9.80 15.23
CA ARG A 89 -18.47 -10.39 16.58
C ARG A 89 -19.82 -10.51 17.28
N ALA A 90 -20.76 -9.60 17.02
CA ALA A 90 -22.12 -9.74 17.51
C ALA A 90 -22.90 -10.85 16.78
N GLN A 91 -22.56 -11.11 15.51
CA GLN A 91 -23.21 -12.11 14.68
C GLN A 91 -22.69 -13.53 14.92
N PHE A 92 -21.39 -13.70 15.14
CA PHE A 92 -20.75 -15.01 15.26
C PHE A 92 -20.26 -15.26 16.69
N PRO A 93 -20.63 -16.39 17.32
CA PRO A 93 -20.22 -16.69 18.70
C PRO A 93 -18.71 -16.94 18.82
N ASN A 94 -18.06 -17.40 17.74
CA ASN A 94 -16.63 -17.63 17.68
C ASN A 94 -16.02 -16.82 16.54
N THR A 95 -15.05 -15.98 16.85
CA THR A 95 -14.32 -15.18 15.87
C THR A 95 -12.82 -15.32 16.03
N LEU A 96 -12.11 -15.16 14.92
CA LEU A 96 -10.66 -15.06 14.83
C LEU A 96 -10.33 -13.89 13.90
N LEU A 97 -9.82 -12.78 14.44
CA LEU A 97 -9.50 -11.57 13.67
C LEU A 97 -8.01 -11.55 13.31
N LEU A 98 -7.71 -11.57 12.02
CA LEU A 98 -6.36 -11.62 11.48
C LEU A 98 -6.12 -10.48 10.49
N ASP A 99 -4.87 -10.03 10.40
CA ASP A 99 -4.43 -9.09 9.37
C ASP A 99 -3.40 -9.75 8.43
N ASN A 100 -3.42 -9.38 7.14
CA ASN A 100 -2.54 -9.95 6.13
C ASN A 100 -1.22 -9.19 5.90
N GLY A 101 -0.92 -8.16 6.68
CA GLY A 101 0.26 -7.32 6.45
C GLY A 101 -0.03 -6.10 5.57
N ASP A 102 1.03 -5.35 5.28
CA ASP A 102 0.96 -3.97 4.76
C ASP A 102 0.12 -3.05 5.65
N THR A 103 0.35 -3.19 6.95
CA THR A 103 -0.19 -2.29 7.99
C THR A 103 0.59 -0.99 8.06
N ILE A 104 1.89 -1.07 7.79
CA ILE A 104 2.86 0.02 7.82
C ILE A 104 2.97 0.65 6.43
N GLN A 105 3.33 1.93 6.38
CA GLN A 105 3.57 2.73 5.17
C GLN A 105 2.31 2.97 4.33
N GLY A 106 2.06 4.23 3.96
CA GLY A 106 1.03 4.57 2.96
C GLY A 106 0.33 5.91 3.16
N THR A 107 0.24 6.40 4.39
CA THR A 107 -0.26 7.76 4.70
C THR A 107 0.83 8.63 5.29
N ALA A 108 0.64 9.96 5.27
CA ALA A 108 1.54 10.91 5.94
C ALA A 108 1.71 10.60 7.45
N LEU A 109 0.71 9.98 8.08
CA LEU A 109 0.80 9.53 9.47
C LEU A 109 1.91 8.50 9.65
N SER A 110 2.00 7.53 8.73
CA SER A 110 3.06 6.52 8.78
C SER A 110 4.45 7.13 8.57
N ASP A 111 4.60 8.02 7.60
CA ASP A 111 5.87 8.72 7.31
C ASP A 111 6.28 9.59 8.50
N TYR A 112 5.32 10.29 9.12
CA TYR A 112 5.55 11.14 10.28
C TYR A 112 6.09 10.32 11.47
N GLN A 113 5.43 9.20 11.79
CA GLN A 113 5.84 8.31 12.88
C GLN A 113 7.11 7.49 12.61
N ALA A 114 7.56 7.41 11.35
CA ALA A 114 8.77 6.67 10.98
C ALA A 114 10.00 7.58 10.80
N LEU A 115 9.82 8.76 10.20
CA LEU A 115 10.93 9.58 9.70
C LEU A 115 11.04 10.95 10.37
N VAL A 116 9.91 11.54 10.79
CA VAL A 116 9.87 12.93 11.28
C VAL A 116 9.93 12.97 12.80
N SER A 117 9.04 12.22 13.44
CA SER A 117 9.00 12.00 14.87
C SER A 117 8.93 10.49 15.12
N PRO A 118 10.06 9.76 14.96
CA PRO A 118 10.11 8.33 15.13
C PRO A 118 9.50 7.92 16.48
N VAL A 119 8.59 6.94 16.47
CA VAL A 119 8.08 6.34 17.72
C VAL A 119 9.24 5.87 18.58
N THR A 120 9.12 6.01 19.90
CA THR A 120 10.14 5.50 20.84
C THR A 120 9.84 4.05 21.20
N CYS A 121 10.83 3.34 21.76
CA CYS A 121 10.69 1.93 22.14
C CYS A 121 9.53 1.65 23.11
N GLY A 122 9.09 2.64 23.90
CA GLY A 122 7.94 2.51 24.81
C GLY A 122 6.58 2.84 24.18
N GLN A 123 6.53 3.21 22.90
CA GLN A 123 5.31 3.66 22.22
C GLN A 123 4.90 2.68 21.12
N THR A 124 3.63 2.29 21.13
CA THR A 124 3.02 1.51 20.05
C THR A 124 2.69 2.42 18.85
N LEU A 125 2.96 1.94 17.63
CA LEU A 125 2.60 2.63 16.38
C LEU A 125 1.08 2.88 16.30
N ALA A 126 0.63 3.98 15.67
CA ALA A 126 -0.79 4.36 15.69
C ALA A 126 -1.71 3.27 15.13
N ILE A 127 -1.32 2.62 14.02
CA ILE A 127 -2.07 1.50 13.45
C ILE A 127 -2.15 0.31 14.43
N TYR A 128 -1.05 -0.03 15.11
CA TYR A 128 -1.05 -1.13 16.09
C TYR A 128 -1.79 -0.77 17.38
N LYS A 129 -1.91 0.51 17.77
CA LYS A 129 -2.77 0.92 18.89
C LYS A 129 -4.24 0.57 18.62
N VAL A 130 -4.73 0.88 17.42
CA VAL A 130 -6.13 0.65 17.05
C VAL A 130 -6.40 -0.82 16.77
N MET A 131 -5.42 -1.57 16.23
CA MET A 131 -5.52 -3.02 16.10
C MET A 131 -5.50 -3.73 17.46
N ASN A 132 -4.68 -3.26 18.40
CA ASN A 132 -4.69 -3.78 19.78
C ASN A 132 -6.06 -3.53 20.45
N ALA A 133 -6.63 -2.33 20.28
CA ALA A 133 -7.96 -2.01 20.79
C ALA A 133 -9.07 -2.85 20.13
N ALA A 134 -8.93 -3.14 18.84
CA ALA A 134 -9.82 -4.04 18.11
C ALA A 134 -9.59 -5.52 18.44
N GLY A 135 -8.57 -5.90 19.21
CA GLY A 135 -8.32 -7.27 19.65
C GLY A 135 -8.04 -8.24 18.50
N TYR A 136 -7.07 -7.92 17.63
CA TYR A 136 -6.55 -8.88 16.66
C TYR A 136 -5.96 -10.10 17.36
N ASP A 137 -6.17 -11.28 16.80
CA ASP A 137 -5.66 -12.56 17.31
C ASP A 137 -4.28 -12.90 16.71
N GLY A 138 -3.93 -12.32 15.56
CA GLY A 138 -2.64 -12.53 14.89
C GLY A 138 -2.51 -11.74 13.59
N GLY A 139 -1.33 -11.73 12.99
CA GLY A 139 -1.10 -11.05 11.71
C GLY A 139 0.05 -11.62 10.90
N GLY A 140 0.00 -11.41 9.58
CA GLY A 140 1.11 -11.62 8.66
C GLY A 140 2.05 -10.41 8.60
N ILE A 141 3.09 -10.54 7.76
CA ILE A 141 4.03 -9.47 7.43
C ILE A 141 4.03 -9.33 5.91
N GLY A 142 3.61 -8.17 5.42
CA GLY A 142 3.63 -7.79 4.02
C GLY A 142 4.97 -7.17 3.61
N ASN A 143 5.03 -6.66 2.39
CA ASN A 143 6.26 -6.06 1.88
C ASN A 143 6.51 -4.67 2.48
N HIS A 144 5.45 -3.90 2.77
CA HIS A 144 5.57 -2.53 3.26
C HIS A 144 6.03 -2.43 4.72
N GLU A 145 5.97 -3.52 5.49
CA GLU A 145 6.64 -3.63 6.78
C GLU A 145 8.17 -3.39 6.69
N PHE A 146 8.81 -3.68 5.55
CA PHE A 146 10.26 -3.56 5.38
C PHE A 146 10.74 -2.17 4.91
N ASN A 147 9.84 -1.27 4.53
CA ASN A 147 10.16 -0.02 3.84
C ASN A 147 11.02 0.98 4.63
N TYR A 148 10.95 0.93 5.96
CA TYR A 148 11.73 1.77 6.88
C TYR A 148 12.94 1.04 7.49
N GLY A 149 13.21 -0.18 7.03
CA GLY A 149 14.38 -0.97 7.41
C GLY A 149 14.18 -1.85 8.65
N LEU A 150 15.02 -2.89 8.75
CA LEU A 150 14.96 -3.90 9.83
C LEU A 150 15.04 -3.32 11.25
N PRO A 151 15.82 -2.26 11.55
CA PRO A 151 15.81 -1.65 12.88
C PRO A 151 14.45 -1.05 13.25
N TYR A 152 13.81 -0.34 12.33
CA TYR A 152 12.47 0.23 12.58
C TYR A 152 11.42 -0.88 12.69
N LEU A 153 11.45 -1.86 11.78
CA LEU A 153 10.56 -3.03 11.83
C LEU A 153 10.68 -3.78 13.16
N SER A 154 11.90 -4.05 13.62
CA SER A 154 12.17 -4.66 14.93
C SER A 154 11.53 -3.85 16.07
N GLN A 155 11.71 -2.54 16.04
CA GLN A 155 11.18 -1.65 17.06
C GLN A 155 9.65 -1.64 17.11
N VAL A 156 8.98 -1.40 15.98
CA VAL A 156 7.52 -1.21 15.97
C VAL A 156 6.74 -2.52 16.09
N THR A 157 7.37 -3.65 15.81
CA THR A 157 6.77 -4.98 15.99
C THR A 157 7.12 -5.62 17.33
N GLY A 158 8.09 -5.06 18.06
CA GLY A 158 8.62 -5.63 19.30
C GLY A 158 9.46 -6.90 19.12
N ASN A 159 9.74 -7.30 17.87
CA ASN A 159 10.56 -8.47 17.57
C ASN A 159 12.06 -8.12 17.57
N THR A 160 12.90 -9.11 17.87
CA THR A 160 14.36 -8.96 17.82
C THR A 160 14.94 -9.82 16.70
N PHE A 161 15.81 -9.26 15.86
CA PHE A 161 16.30 -9.94 14.65
C PHE A 161 17.79 -10.29 14.73
N ASN A 162 18.15 -11.52 14.38
CA ASN A 162 19.55 -11.94 14.29
C ASN A 162 20.07 -11.78 12.86
N VAL A 163 20.41 -10.56 12.45
CA VAL A 163 20.84 -10.23 11.08
C VAL A 163 22.10 -9.37 11.10
N ALA A 164 22.81 -9.30 9.97
CA ALA A 164 23.98 -8.43 9.85
C ALA A 164 23.60 -6.95 10.07
N GLY A 165 24.43 -6.22 10.83
CA GLY A 165 24.22 -4.80 11.13
C GLY A 165 23.27 -4.50 12.28
N MET A 166 22.78 -5.51 13.01
CA MET A 166 22.04 -5.33 14.27
C MET A 166 22.81 -5.98 15.44
N ALA A 167 22.60 -5.48 16.66
CA ALA A 167 23.13 -6.11 17.87
C ALA A 167 22.58 -7.53 18.03
N ASP A 168 23.22 -8.38 18.84
CA ASP A 168 22.68 -9.72 19.07
C ASP A 168 21.27 -9.63 19.72
N PRO A 169 20.32 -10.54 19.40
CA PRO A 169 18.93 -10.43 19.86
C PRO A 169 18.77 -10.28 21.38
N ALA A 170 19.65 -10.91 22.17
CA ALA A 170 19.64 -10.81 23.63
C ALA A 170 19.97 -9.39 24.16
N GLN A 171 20.56 -8.54 23.33
CA GLN A 171 20.92 -7.15 23.65
C GLN A 171 19.94 -6.14 23.03
N GLN A 172 19.02 -6.58 22.17
CA GLN A 172 18.01 -5.72 21.58
C GLN A 172 16.88 -5.48 22.58
N ALA A 173 16.42 -4.23 22.69
CA ALA A 173 15.26 -3.91 23.51
C ALA A 173 13.99 -4.51 22.89
N ARG A 174 13.13 -5.11 23.72
CA ARG A 174 11.78 -5.50 23.31
C ARG A 174 10.87 -4.29 23.45
N CYS A 175 10.63 -3.63 22.32
CA CYS A 175 9.81 -2.44 22.26
C CYS A 175 8.31 -2.75 22.23
N ALA A 176 7.49 -1.73 22.49
CA ALA A 176 6.05 -1.83 22.45
C ALA A 176 5.55 -2.09 21.01
N GLY A 177 5.14 -3.33 20.75
CA GLY A 177 4.57 -3.76 19.48
C GLY A 177 3.06 -4.05 19.54
N PRO A 178 2.51 -4.74 18.55
CA PRO A 178 1.17 -5.30 18.64
C PRO A 178 1.07 -6.35 19.77
N ASN A 179 -0.10 -6.46 20.38
CA ASN A 179 -0.42 -7.42 21.45
C ASN A 179 -0.76 -8.82 20.91
N PHE A 180 -0.54 -9.05 19.63
CA PHE A 180 -0.85 -10.28 18.92
C PHE A 180 0.41 -10.80 18.21
N PRO A 181 0.51 -12.13 18.03
CA PRO A 181 1.65 -12.73 17.33
C PRO A 181 1.66 -12.35 15.86
N GLN A 182 2.86 -12.14 15.33
CA GLN A 182 3.11 -11.94 13.90
C GLN A 182 3.87 -13.15 13.36
N VAL A 183 3.47 -13.64 12.19
CA VAL A 183 4.04 -14.84 11.58
C VAL A 183 4.60 -14.56 10.19
N LEU A 184 5.77 -15.13 9.89
CA LEU A 184 6.39 -15.05 8.55
C LEU A 184 7.35 -16.23 8.33
N ALA A 185 6.99 -17.13 7.43
CA ALA A 185 7.66 -18.40 7.22
C ALA A 185 8.77 -18.37 6.16
N ASN A 186 8.72 -17.44 5.22
CA ASN A 186 9.53 -17.50 4.00
C ASN A 186 10.61 -16.42 3.88
N VAL A 187 10.87 -15.65 4.95
CA VAL A 187 12.01 -14.71 5.03
C VAL A 187 13.00 -15.22 6.07
N MET A 188 14.22 -15.43 5.64
CA MET A 188 15.28 -16.06 6.42
C MET A 188 16.37 -15.05 6.73
N SER A 189 16.92 -15.12 7.94
CA SER A 189 18.17 -14.42 8.24
C SER A 189 19.32 -15.04 7.44
N ALA A 190 20.05 -14.21 6.69
CA ALA A 190 21.27 -14.65 6.00
C ALA A 190 22.41 -15.02 6.98
N ARG A 191 22.30 -14.61 8.25
CA ARG A 191 23.29 -14.90 9.29
C ARG A 191 23.10 -16.28 9.91
N THR A 192 21.84 -16.70 10.11
CA THR A 192 21.51 -17.92 10.86
C THR A 192 20.83 -19.01 10.03
N ASN A 193 20.38 -18.68 8.81
CA ASN A 193 19.51 -19.54 7.99
C ASN A 193 18.23 -19.98 8.70
N ALA A 194 17.77 -19.21 9.69
CA ALA A 194 16.51 -19.41 10.39
C ALA A 194 15.49 -18.34 9.98
N PRO A 195 14.18 -18.62 10.12
CA PRO A 195 13.13 -17.62 9.86
C PRO A 195 13.35 -16.32 10.65
N LEU A 196 13.08 -15.19 10.02
CA LEU A 196 13.25 -13.85 10.61
C LEU A 196 12.22 -13.58 11.71
N PHE A 197 10.99 -14.04 11.52
CA PHE A 197 9.93 -14.11 12.52
C PHE A 197 9.62 -15.58 12.85
N GLN A 198 8.77 -15.85 13.84
CA GLN A 198 8.20 -17.19 13.98
C GLN A 198 7.45 -17.56 12.68
N PRO A 199 7.69 -18.75 12.10
CA PRO A 199 7.07 -19.10 10.83
C PRO A 199 5.55 -19.26 10.95
N TYR A 200 5.10 -19.79 12.09
CA TYR A 200 3.70 -19.99 12.43
C TYR A 200 3.49 -19.88 13.95
N THR A 201 2.23 -19.81 14.38
CA THR A 201 1.82 -20.02 15.78
C THR A 201 0.52 -20.79 15.84
N ILE A 202 0.23 -21.46 16.97
CA ILE A 202 -1.03 -22.16 17.22
C ILE A 202 -1.78 -21.41 18.31
N LEU A 203 -2.96 -20.92 17.97
CA LEU A 203 -3.85 -20.18 18.84
C LEU A 203 -4.92 -21.12 19.39
N THR A 204 -4.89 -21.41 20.70
CA THR A 204 -5.95 -22.17 21.36
C THR A 204 -7.12 -21.25 21.71
N LYS A 205 -8.27 -21.49 21.09
CA LYS A 205 -9.53 -20.79 21.36
C LYS A 205 -10.49 -21.71 22.09
N THR A 206 -11.22 -21.21 23.06
CA THR A 206 -12.43 -21.89 23.56
C THR A 206 -13.59 -21.50 22.66
N VAL A 207 -14.18 -22.47 21.96
CA VAL A 207 -15.31 -22.25 21.07
C VAL A 207 -16.62 -22.70 21.70
N THR A 208 -17.66 -21.90 21.49
CA THR A 208 -19.05 -22.29 21.73
C THR A 208 -19.51 -23.18 20.58
N ALA A 209 -19.99 -24.38 20.90
CA ALA A 209 -20.35 -25.42 19.95
C ALA A 209 -21.68 -26.09 20.33
N THR A 210 -22.24 -26.87 19.41
CA THR A 210 -23.49 -27.61 19.57
C THR A 210 -23.20 -29.10 19.52
N ALA A 211 -23.49 -29.80 20.61
CA ALA A 211 -23.36 -31.26 20.70
C ALA A 211 -24.46 -31.96 19.85
N PRO A 212 -24.32 -33.26 19.54
CA PRO A 212 -25.31 -34.00 18.73
C PRO A 212 -26.73 -34.03 19.32
N ASP A 213 -26.87 -33.88 20.64
CA ASP A 213 -28.15 -33.81 21.35
C ASP A 213 -28.79 -32.40 21.31
N GLY A 214 -28.12 -31.43 20.68
CA GLY A 214 -28.56 -30.04 20.56
C GLY A 214 -28.12 -29.13 21.71
N SER A 215 -27.44 -29.64 22.73
CA SER A 215 -26.95 -28.82 23.85
C SER A 215 -25.74 -27.95 23.46
N THR A 216 -25.63 -26.78 24.09
CA THR A 216 -24.47 -25.90 23.94
C THR A 216 -23.33 -26.39 24.81
N VAL A 217 -22.16 -26.58 24.21
CA VAL A 217 -20.93 -27.00 24.91
C VAL A 217 -19.78 -26.04 24.58
N SER A 218 -18.76 -26.02 25.43
CA SER A 218 -17.50 -25.32 25.17
C SER A 218 -16.39 -26.33 24.92
N ALA A 219 -15.55 -26.07 23.93
CA ALA A 219 -14.48 -26.98 23.54
C ALA A 219 -13.22 -26.20 23.12
N PRO A 220 -12.01 -26.72 23.35
CA PRO A 220 -10.80 -26.15 22.78
C PRO A 220 -10.78 -26.37 21.27
N LEU A 221 -10.28 -25.38 20.54
CA LEU A 221 -9.95 -25.42 19.12
C LEU A 221 -8.56 -24.83 18.93
N ASN A 222 -7.65 -25.58 18.32
CA ASN A 222 -6.31 -25.10 18.03
C ASN A 222 -6.24 -24.62 16.57
N VAL A 223 -6.11 -23.30 16.39
CA VAL A 223 -5.98 -22.68 15.06
C VAL A 223 -4.52 -22.32 14.80
N GLY A 224 -3.88 -23.03 13.89
CA GLY A 224 -2.59 -22.67 13.35
C GLY A 224 -2.67 -21.53 12.35
N ILE A 225 -1.85 -20.49 12.51
CA ILE A 225 -1.67 -19.42 11.52
C ILE A 225 -0.23 -19.42 11.01
N ILE A 226 -0.05 -19.29 9.69
CA ILE A 226 1.26 -19.29 9.02
C ILE A 226 1.33 -18.13 8.01
N GLY A 227 2.43 -17.38 7.99
CA GLY A 227 2.56 -16.16 7.19
C GLY A 227 3.51 -16.30 5.99
N PHE A 228 3.19 -15.63 4.88
CA PHE A 228 4.05 -15.55 3.69
C PHE A 228 4.06 -14.12 3.13
N THR A 229 5.21 -13.68 2.64
CA THR A 229 5.39 -12.37 1.98
C THR A 229 5.98 -12.55 0.57
N PRO A 230 5.82 -11.59 -0.37
CA PRO A 230 6.37 -11.71 -1.71
C PRO A 230 7.91 -11.85 -1.67
N PRO A 231 8.52 -12.86 -2.30
CA PRO A 231 9.97 -13.00 -2.36
C PRO A 231 10.71 -11.76 -2.93
N ALA A 232 10.02 -10.98 -3.75
CA ALA A 232 10.53 -9.78 -4.40
C ALA A 232 10.92 -8.64 -3.44
N ILE A 233 10.56 -8.71 -2.14
CA ILE A 233 11.01 -7.73 -1.13
C ILE A 233 12.53 -7.54 -1.12
N THR A 234 13.30 -8.59 -1.40
CA THR A 234 14.77 -8.56 -1.43
C THR A 234 15.32 -7.68 -2.55
N SER A 235 14.53 -7.47 -3.60
CA SER A 235 14.83 -6.56 -4.71
C SER A 235 14.26 -5.17 -4.47
N TRP A 236 13.00 -5.07 -4.03
CA TRP A 236 12.31 -3.79 -3.83
C TRP A 236 12.91 -2.97 -2.68
N ASP A 237 13.22 -3.62 -1.55
CA ASP A 237 13.82 -3.01 -0.37
C ASP A 237 15.30 -3.39 -0.20
N LYS A 238 16.00 -3.64 -1.32
CA LYS A 238 17.41 -4.05 -1.34
C LYS A 238 18.28 -3.18 -0.44
N ARG A 239 18.07 -1.85 -0.42
CA ARG A 239 18.80 -0.91 0.44
C ARG A 239 18.79 -1.30 1.93
N TRP A 240 17.70 -1.92 2.38
CA TRP A 240 17.51 -2.33 3.76
C TRP A 240 17.90 -3.78 4.01
N LEU A 241 17.72 -4.64 3.00
CA LEU A 241 17.71 -6.10 3.14
C LEU A 241 18.96 -6.81 2.60
N ASP A 242 19.72 -6.17 1.70
CA ASP A 242 20.86 -6.80 1.03
C ASP A 242 21.90 -7.34 2.01
N GLY A 243 22.28 -8.61 1.84
CA GLY A 243 23.21 -9.31 2.72
C GLY A 243 22.71 -9.59 4.15
N LYS A 244 21.47 -9.21 4.50
CA LYS A 244 20.89 -9.39 5.84
C LYS A 244 19.85 -10.51 5.88
N VAL A 245 19.03 -10.60 4.84
CA VAL A 245 17.96 -11.60 4.71
C VAL A 245 17.92 -12.15 3.29
N TYR A 246 17.31 -13.32 3.13
CA TYR A 246 16.93 -13.88 1.83
C TYR A 246 15.55 -14.52 1.93
N THR A 247 14.89 -14.73 0.81
CA THR A 247 13.57 -15.36 0.74
C THR A 247 13.66 -16.79 0.23
N VAL A 248 12.81 -17.67 0.76
CA VAL A 248 12.54 -18.99 0.19
C VAL A 248 11.16 -18.97 -0.48
N GLY A 249 10.90 -19.94 -1.37
CA GLY A 249 9.61 -20.05 -2.02
C GLY A 249 8.49 -20.42 -1.03
N ILE A 250 7.30 -19.88 -1.28
CA ILE A 250 6.17 -20.02 -0.36
C ILE A 250 5.68 -21.47 -0.27
N LYS A 251 5.77 -22.25 -1.37
CA LYS A 251 5.39 -23.67 -1.35
C LYS A 251 6.34 -24.48 -0.50
N GLU A 252 7.64 -24.23 -0.65
CA GLU A 252 8.69 -24.92 0.11
C GLU A 252 8.50 -24.66 1.62
N ALA A 253 8.29 -23.40 2.01
CA ALA A 253 7.99 -23.05 3.39
C ALA A 253 6.70 -23.69 3.91
N ALA A 254 5.62 -23.68 3.11
CA ALA A 254 4.34 -24.29 3.48
C ALA A 254 4.46 -25.82 3.65
N GLN A 255 5.15 -26.49 2.73
CA GLN A 255 5.39 -27.94 2.77
C GLN A 255 6.24 -28.35 3.98
N GLN A 256 7.10 -27.47 4.49
CA GLN A 256 7.85 -27.69 5.71
C GLN A 256 6.97 -27.50 6.95
N TYR A 257 6.34 -26.33 7.10
CA TYR A 257 5.78 -25.91 8.38
C TYR A 257 4.33 -26.35 8.61
N ILE A 258 3.53 -26.63 7.56
CA ILE A 258 2.16 -27.10 7.74
C ILE A 258 2.14 -28.49 8.41
N PRO A 259 2.90 -29.50 7.96
CA PRO A 259 2.97 -30.79 8.65
C PRO A 259 3.46 -30.67 10.09
N GLU A 260 4.43 -29.79 10.35
CA GLU A 260 4.95 -29.53 11.69
C GLU A 260 3.86 -28.95 12.61
N MET A 261 3.12 -27.95 12.12
CA MET A 261 2.03 -27.30 12.85
C MET A 261 0.88 -28.28 13.14
N ARG A 262 0.54 -29.16 12.18
CA ARG A 262 -0.43 -30.25 12.41
C ARG A 262 0.06 -31.24 13.46
N ALA A 263 1.32 -31.66 13.40
CA ALA A 263 1.91 -32.56 14.38
C ALA A 263 1.95 -31.97 15.79
N LYS A 264 2.00 -30.63 15.91
CA LYS A 264 1.88 -29.90 17.18
C LYS A 264 0.43 -29.65 17.63
N GLY A 265 -0.56 -30.21 16.92
CA GLY A 265 -1.96 -30.23 17.36
C GLY A 265 -2.85 -29.14 16.76
N ALA A 266 -2.47 -28.52 15.64
CA ALA A 266 -3.37 -27.61 14.92
C ALA A 266 -4.53 -28.36 14.25
N ASP A 267 -5.76 -28.06 14.67
CA ASP A 267 -6.99 -28.60 14.10
C ASP A 267 -7.40 -27.85 12.82
N VAL A 268 -7.14 -26.56 12.76
CA VAL A 268 -7.38 -25.71 11.59
C VAL A 268 -6.09 -24.98 11.22
N VAL A 269 -5.77 -24.88 9.93
CA VAL A 269 -4.62 -24.10 9.44
C VAL A 269 -5.09 -22.99 8.51
N VAL A 270 -4.80 -21.75 8.90
CA VAL A 270 -5.05 -20.53 8.13
C VAL A 270 -3.74 -20.03 7.56
N ALA A 271 -3.63 -19.99 6.23
CA ALA A 271 -2.49 -19.38 5.55
C ALA A 271 -2.75 -17.88 5.34
N ILE A 272 -1.88 -17.05 5.90
CA ILE A 272 -1.88 -15.60 5.73
C ILE A 272 -0.82 -15.28 4.66
N SER A 273 -1.27 -15.13 3.41
CA SER A 273 -0.38 -14.96 2.26
C SER A 273 -0.50 -13.54 1.73
N HIS A 274 0.52 -12.72 1.98
CA HIS A 274 0.60 -11.38 1.44
C HIS A 274 1.00 -11.45 -0.05
N GLY A 275 0.10 -11.94 -0.90
CA GLY A 275 0.34 -12.14 -2.32
C GLY A 275 -0.96 -12.44 -3.07
N GLY A 276 -1.06 -11.99 -4.32
CA GLY A 276 -2.19 -12.23 -5.21
C GLY A 276 -2.17 -13.61 -5.87
N LEU A 277 -2.96 -13.75 -6.94
CA LEU A 277 -3.12 -15.00 -7.69
C LEU A 277 -2.39 -14.93 -9.04
N ASP A 278 -1.46 -15.85 -9.27
CA ASP A 278 -0.84 -16.10 -10.57
C ASP A 278 -0.63 -17.62 -10.77
N ASN A 279 -1.12 -18.15 -11.89
CA ASN A 279 -0.98 -19.56 -12.27
C ASN A 279 0.10 -19.80 -13.33
N SER A 280 0.96 -18.82 -13.60
CA SER A 280 2.18 -19.01 -14.38
C SER A 280 3.04 -20.14 -13.80
N THR A 281 4.00 -20.66 -14.59
CA THR A 281 4.86 -21.76 -14.11
C THR A 281 5.51 -21.38 -12.79
N TYR A 282 5.34 -22.22 -11.76
CA TYR A 282 5.81 -21.91 -10.41
C TYR A 282 7.29 -21.53 -10.40
N SER A 283 7.59 -20.42 -9.72
CA SER A 283 8.94 -20.02 -9.36
C SER A 283 8.99 -19.69 -7.87
N PRO A 284 10.03 -20.11 -7.13
CA PRO A 284 10.24 -19.71 -5.73
C PRO A 284 10.37 -18.19 -5.52
N THR A 285 10.57 -17.42 -6.60
CA THR A 285 10.71 -15.95 -6.55
C THR A 285 9.48 -15.20 -7.06
N MET A 286 8.38 -15.90 -7.40
CA MET A 286 7.19 -15.24 -7.94
C MET A 286 6.51 -14.36 -6.89
N GLU A 287 6.08 -13.17 -7.30
CA GLU A 287 5.40 -12.20 -6.43
C GLU A 287 4.04 -12.73 -5.92
N ASN A 288 3.18 -13.16 -6.86
CA ASN A 288 1.78 -13.50 -6.60
C ASN A 288 1.56 -15.02 -6.53
N GLY A 289 2.18 -15.68 -5.56
CA GLY A 289 2.21 -17.14 -5.48
C GLY A 289 0.96 -17.83 -4.89
N SER A 290 -0.06 -17.09 -4.42
CA SER A 290 -1.14 -17.68 -3.60
C SER A 290 -1.98 -18.74 -4.35
N TRP A 291 -2.06 -18.69 -5.68
CA TRP A 291 -2.66 -19.76 -6.47
C TRP A 291 -1.91 -21.09 -6.28
N TRP A 292 -0.58 -21.07 -6.30
CA TRP A 292 0.24 -22.25 -6.06
C TRP A 292 0.26 -22.67 -4.58
N LEU A 293 0.20 -21.72 -3.66
CA LEU A 293 0.10 -22.02 -2.23
C LEU A 293 -1.14 -22.85 -1.91
N SER A 294 -2.29 -22.50 -2.52
CA SER A 294 -3.54 -23.27 -2.36
C SER A 294 -3.48 -24.74 -2.81
N THR A 295 -2.44 -25.12 -3.57
CA THR A 295 -2.20 -26.52 -3.98
C THR A 295 -1.46 -27.34 -2.91
N VAL A 296 -0.93 -26.69 -1.86
CA VAL A 296 -0.23 -27.37 -0.77
C VAL A 296 -1.24 -28.00 0.18
N PRO A 297 -1.18 -29.32 0.43
CA PRO A 297 -2.12 -30.00 1.32
C PRO A 297 -2.09 -29.45 2.75
N GLY A 298 -3.25 -29.44 3.40
CA GLY A 298 -3.38 -29.12 4.83
C GLY A 298 -3.73 -27.66 5.15
N ILE A 299 -3.91 -26.79 4.15
CA ILE A 299 -4.47 -25.45 4.31
C ILE A 299 -6.01 -25.55 4.31
N ASP A 300 -6.65 -25.02 5.35
CA ASP A 300 -8.12 -25.02 5.47
C ASP A 300 -8.77 -23.71 5.05
N ALA A 301 -8.04 -22.60 5.19
CA ALA A 301 -8.46 -21.28 4.76
C ALA A 301 -7.24 -20.45 4.36
N MET A 302 -7.44 -19.52 3.43
CA MET A 302 -6.38 -18.63 2.97
C MET A 302 -6.85 -17.17 3.03
N LEU A 303 -6.06 -16.33 3.67
CA LEU A 303 -6.20 -14.89 3.65
C LEU A 303 -5.17 -14.40 2.63
N ILE A 304 -5.59 -13.71 1.58
CA ILE A 304 -4.67 -13.13 0.57
C ILE A 304 -4.72 -11.60 0.55
N GLY A 305 -3.62 -10.96 0.15
CA GLY A 305 -3.46 -9.48 0.17
C GLY A 305 -2.63 -8.98 -1.02
N HIS A 306 -1.88 -7.89 -0.86
CA HIS A 306 -0.86 -7.34 -1.77
C HIS A 306 -1.38 -6.73 -3.08
N SER A 307 -2.26 -7.45 -3.78
CA SER A 307 -2.76 -7.03 -5.10
C SER A 307 -3.94 -6.05 -5.03
N HIS A 308 -4.37 -5.67 -3.82
CA HIS A 308 -5.38 -4.64 -3.57
C HIS A 308 -6.72 -4.91 -4.29
N GLN A 309 -7.09 -6.18 -4.43
CA GLN A 309 -8.32 -6.60 -5.08
C GLN A 309 -9.39 -7.04 -4.08
N LEU A 310 -10.65 -7.06 -4.51
CA LEU A 310 -11.74 -7.61 -3.73
C LEU A 310 -11.98 -9.08 -4.13
N PHE A 311 -11.90 -10.01 -3.18
CA PHE A 311 -12.24 -11.42 -3.40
C PHE A 311 -12.98 -12.00 -2.19
N PRO A 312 -14.09 -12.73 -2.37
CA PRO A 312 -14.79 -13.02 -3.64
C PRO A 312 -15.46 -11.78 -4.26
N ASP A 313 -15.58 -11.79 -5.59
CA ASP A 313 -16.38 -10.82 -6.35
C ASP A 313 -16.90 -11.46 -7.65
N ALA A 314 -18.19 -11.77 -7.66
CA ALA A 314 -18.86 -12.38 -8.81
C ALA A 314 -18.80 -11.50 -10.08
N LYS A 315 -18.70 -10.18 -9.92
CA LYS A 315 -18.70 -9.21 -11.02
C LYS A 315 -17.29 -8.89 -11.52
N SER A 316 -16.25 -9.35 -10.85
CA SER A 316 -14.89 -9.00 -11.21
C SER A 316 -14.50 -9.53 -12.59
N THR A 317 -13.90 -8.66 -13.39
CA THR A 317 -13.34 -8.95 -14.72
C THR A 317 -11.82 -9.08 -14.68
N VAL A 318 -11.19 -8.97 -13.50
CA VAL A 318 -9.74 -9.10 -13.35
C VAL A 318 -9.31 -10.53 -13.73
N SER A 319 -8.30 -10.66 -14.57
CA SER A 319 -7.85 -11.94 -15.14
C SER A 319 -7.52 -12.97 -14.05
N GLN A 320 -6.90 -12.54 -12.95
CA GLN A 320 -6.50 -13.39 -11.84
C GLN A 320 -7.65 -14.13 -11.14
N PHE A 321 -8.89 -13.63 -11.26
CA PHE A 321 -10.09 -14.27 -10.68
C PHE A 321 -10.84 -15.15 -11.68
N ASN A 322 -10.35 -15.27 -12.91
CA ASN A 322 -10.87 -16.16 -13.95
C ASN A 322 -9.90 -17.32 -14.24
N LEU A 323 -8.91 -17.53 -13.37
CA LEU A 323 -7.95 -18.63 -13.49
C LEU A 323 -8.63 -19.99 -13.20
N PRO A 324 -8.09 -21.10 -13.74
CA PRO A 324 -8.54 -22.44 -13.37
C PRO A 324 -8.52 -22.67 -11.87
N GLY A 325 -9.57 -23.30 -11.33
CA GLY A 325 -9.68 -23.60 -9.90
C GLY A 325 -10.09 -22.41 -9.02
N VAL A 326 -10.28 -21.20 -9.58
CA VAL A 326 -10.77 -20.03 -8.83
C VAL A 326 -12.28 -19.92 -8.97
N ASP A 327 -12.99 -20.00 -7.85
CA ASP A 327 -14.41 -19.68 -7.75
C ASP A 327 -14.56 -18.30 -7.10
N LYS A 328 -14.69 -17.26 -7.94
CA LYS A 328 -14.89 -15.87 -7.51
C LYS A 328 -16.29 -15.57 -6.96
N VAL A 329 -17.22 -16.53 -7.05
CA VAL A 329 -18.58 -16.39 -6.49
C VAL A 329 -18.62 -17.04 -5.11
N GLY A 330 -18.19 -18.30 -5.01
CA GLY A 330 -18.13 -19.05 -3.75
C GLY A 330 -16.93 -18.72 -2.86
N GLY A 331 -15.94 -17.98 -3.38
CA GLY A 331 -14.75 -17.56 -2.65
C GLY A 331 -13.78 -18.69 -2.37
N THR A 332 -13.41 -19.47 -3.39
CA THR A 332 -12.42 -20.53 -3.23
C THR A 332 -11.32 -20.47 -4.30
N VAL A 333 -10.11 -20.91 -3.92
CA VAL A 333 -8.98 -21.11 -4.84
C VAL A 333 -8.51 -22.55 -4.66
N ASN A 334 -8.58 -23.36 -5.72
CA ASN A 334 -8.36 -24.80 -5.70
C ASN A 334 -9.13 -25.53 -4.57
N GLY A 335 -10.35 -25.06 -4.28
CA GLY A 335 -11.21 -25.62 -3.23
C GLY A 335 -10.83 -25.24 -1.79
N VAL A 336 -9.91 -24.28 -1.60
CA VAL A 336 -9.58 -23.65 -0.32
C VAL A 336 -10.38 -22.34 -0.19
N PRO A 337 -11.24 -22.18 0.85
CA PRO A 337 -11.89 -20.92 1.18
C PRO A 337 -10.89 -19.77 1.26
N THR A 338 -11.11 -18.70 0.50
CA THR A 338 -10.14 -17.61 0.32
C THR A 338 -10.81 -16.24 0.31
N VAL A 339 -10.23 -15.25 1.00
CA VAL A 339 -10.67 -13.83 0.96
C VAL A 339 -9.53 -12.87 0.66
N MET A 340 -9.86 -11.73 0.06
CA MET A 340 -9.04 -10.52 0.00
C MET A 340 -9.93 -9.33 0.31
N ALA A 341 -9.72 -8.68 1.45
CA ALA A 341 -10.54 -7.55 1.91
C ALA A 341 -10.19 -6.21 1.26
N ASN A 342 -9.86 -6.20 -0.04
CA ASN A 342 -9.52 -4.99 -0.78
C ASN A 342 -8.28 -4.31 -0.18
N TYR A 343 -8.34 -3.03 0.19
CA TYR A 343 -7.26 -2.29 0.85
C TYR A 343 -7.82 -1.10 1.64
N TRP A 344 -6.99 -0.45 2.48
CA TRP A 344 -7.26 0.80 3.23
C TRP A 344 -8.49 0.76 4.14
N GLY A 345 -8.87 -0.43 4.61
CA GLY A 345 -10.08 -0.60 5.41
C GLY A 345 -11.35 -0.31 4.62
N LYS A 346 -11.42 -0.73 3.35
CA LYS A 346 -12.64 -0.63 2.53
C LYS A 346 -13.60 -1.80 2.75
N HIS A 347 -13.07 -2.96 3.14
CA HIS A 347 -13.87 -4.17 3.35
C HIS A 347 -13.39 -4.92 4.59
N LEU A 348 -14.25 -5.81 5.08
CA LEU A 348 -13.91 -6.88 6.03
C LEU A 348 -14.10 -8.22 5.33
N GLY A 349 -13.03 -9.02 5.23
CA GLY A 349 -13.11 -10.40 4.75
C GLY A 349 -13.71 -11.29 5.83
N VAL A 350 -14.60 -12.22 5.45
CA VAL A 350 -15.25 -13.15 6.38
C VAL A 350 -15.28 -14.54 5.76
N ILE A 351 -14.52 -15.47 6.36
CA ILE A 351 -14.64 -16.90 6.11
C ILE A 351 -15.35 -17.52 7.30
N LYS A 352 -16.63 -17.88 7.11
CA LYS A 352 -17.41 -18.61 8.11
C LYS A 352 -17.15 -20.10 7.92
N LEU A 353 -16.18 -20.65 8.66
CA LEU A 353 -15.84 -22.08 8.65
C LEU A 353 -16.87 -22.88 9.44
N GLY A 354 -17.43 -23.90 8.80
CA GLY A 354 -18.17 -24.96 9.51
C GLY A 354 -17.18 -25.98 10.06
N LEU A 355 -17.34 -26.37 11.33
CA LEU A 355 -16.42 -27.29 12.01
C LEU A 355 -17.18 -28.49 12.57
N VAL A 356 -16.56 -29.68 12.49
CA VAL A 356 -17.07 -30.91 13.10
C VAL A 356 -15.95 -31.58 13.90
N TYR A 357 -16.27 -31.93 15.14
CA TYR A 357 -15.36 -32.65 16.04
C TYR A 357 -15.54 -34.17 15.87
N ASP A 358 -14.46 -34.90 15.63
CA ASP A 358 -14.50 -36.35 15.43
C ASP A 358 -14.35 -37.17 16.73
N GLY A 359 -14.14 -36.50 17.87
CA GLY A 359 -13.81 -37.12 19.16
C GLY A 359 -12.36 -36.84 19.59
N THR A 360 -11.50 -36.47 18.64
CA THR A 360 -10.09 -36.14 18.84
C THR A 360 -9.69 -34.78 18.28
N HIS A 361 -10.17 -34.44 17.07
CA HIS A 361 -9.79 -33.25 16.33
C HIS A 361 -11.01 -32.55 15.73
N TRP A 362 -10.86 -31.24 15.51
CA TRP A 362 -11.80 -30.51 14.65
C TRP A 362 -11.36 -30.61 13.19
N SER A 363 -12.35 -30.71 12.30
CA SER A 363 -12.15 -30.66 10.86
C SER A 363 -13.13 -29.69 10.20
N VAL A 364 -12.73 -29.13 9.06
CA VAL A 364 -13.59 -28.19 8.30
C VAL A 364 -14.63 -28.94 7.47
N ASP A 365 -15.90 -28.66 7.73
CA ASP A 365 -17.02 -29.03 6.86
C ASP A 365 -17.18 -27.98 5.76
N LYS A 366 -16.67 -28.29 4.58
CA LYS A 366 -16.74 -27.42 3.40
C LYS A 366 -18.19 -27.13 2.97
N THR A 367 -19.14 -28.01 3.26
CA THR A 367 -20.56 -27.80 2.88
C THR A 367 -21.24 -26.75 3.74
N GLN A 368 -20.71 -26.49 4.93
CA GLN A 368 -21.19 -25.47 5.87
C GLN A 368 -20.31 -24.21 5.88
N THR A 369 -19.29 -24.17 5.02
CA THR A 369 -18.37 -23.06 4.91
C THR A 369 -18.84 -22.05 3.88
N THR A 370 -18.85 -20.77 4.25
CA THR A 370 -19.21 -19.67 3.34
C THR A 370 -18.19 -18.55 3.41
N VAL A 371 -18.01 -17.86 2.29
CA VAL A 371 -17.03 -16.78 2.15
C VAL A 371 -17.72 -15.52 1.65
N GLU A 372 -17.43 -14.38 2.27
CA GLU A 372 -17.92 -13.08 1.84
C GLU A 372 -16.91 -11.97 2.15
N ALA A 373 -17.09 -10.82 1.51
CA ALA A 373 -16.38 -9.58 1.84
C ALA A 373 -17.42 -8.46 2.07
N ARG A 374 -17.39 -7.85 3.26
CA ARG A 374 -18.35 -6.83 3.67
C ARG A 374 -17.81 -5.45 3.36
N SER A 375 -18.50 -4.70 2.49
CA SER A 375 -18.12 -3.34 2.12
C SER A 375 -18.46 -2.33 3.23
N ILE A 376 -17.58 -1.34 3.44
CA ILE A 376 -17.95 -0.15 4.23
C ILE A 376 -18.89 0.79 3.48
N GLN A 377 -19.02 0.65 2.15
CA GLN A 377 -19.96 1.40 1.34
C GLN A 377 -21.27 0.62 1.20
N ASN A 378 -22.36 1.24 1.62
CA ASN A 378 -23.72 0.72 1.53
C ASN A 378 -24.24 0.79 0.08
N ALA A 379 -25.31 0.05 -0.22
CA ALA A 379 -25.92 0.03 -1.56
C ALA A 379 -26.43 1.40 -2.04
N ASP A 380 -26.80 2.29 -1.11
CA ASP A 380 -27.22 3.67 -1.38
C ASP A 380 -26.03 4.66 -1.51
N LYS A 381 -24.79 4.14 -1.54
CA LYS A 381 -23.52 4.87 -1.59
C LYS A 381 -23.16 5.67 -0.33
N THR A 382 -23.93 5.53 0.76
CA THR A 382 -23.48 5.98 2.09
C THR A 382 -22.41 5.05 2.64
N TYR A 383 -21.75 5.45 3.73
CA TYR A 383 -20.70 4.65 4.36
C TYR A 383 -21.06 4.26 5.79
N VAL A 384 -20.66 3.07 6.21
CA VAL A 384 -20.76 2.54 7.58
C VAL A 384 -20.19 3.55 8.56
N ALA A 385 -20.88 3.79 9.68
CA ALA A 385 -20.45 4.76 10.69
C ALA A 385 -19.04 4.45 11.21
N ALA A 386 -18.25 5.51 11.42
CA ALA A 386 -16.92 5.40 12.03
C ALA A 386 -17.04 5.05 13.52
N ASP A 387 -16.15 4.18 13.99
CA ASP A 387 -15.97 3.87 15.41
C ASP A 387 -15.26 5.04 16.13
N PRO A 388 -15.95 5.77 17.02
CA PRO A 388 -15.37 6.94 17.69
C PRO A 388 -14.19 6.58 18.61
N ALA A 389 -14.06 5.33 19.06
CA ALA A 389 -12.94 4.92 19.91
C ALA A 389 -11.60 4.93 19.13
N VAL A 390 -11.65 4.68 17.81
CA VAL A 390 -10.46 4.66 16.95
C VAL A 390 -9.85 6.06 16.81
N SER A 391 -10.67 7.06 16.48
CA SER A 391 -10.20 8.45 16.38
C SER A 391 -9.68 8.99 17.71
N ALA A 392 -10.35 8.66 18.83
CA ALA A 392 -9.90 9.04 20.16
C ALA A 392 -8.53 8.43 20.52
N ALA A 393 -8.26 7.19 20.11
CA ALA A 393 -7.02 6.47 20.43
C ALA A 393 -5.76 7.04 19.77
N ILE A 394 -5.91 7.79 18.67
CA ILE A 394 -4.79 8.32 17.88
C ILE A 394 -4.90 9.84 17.62
N ALA A 395 -5.71 10.56 18.40
CA ALA A 395 -6.01 11.96 18.18
C ALA A 395 -4.75 12.84 18.15
N ALA A 396 -3.78 12.55 19.03
CA ALA A 396 -2.52 13.30 19.09
C ALA A 396 -1.66 13.08 17.84
N GLU A 397 -1.52 11.83 17.38
CA GLU A 397 -0.77 11.48 16.18
C GLU A 397 -1.43 12.05 14.92
N HIS A 398 -2.77 11.99 14.85
CA HIS A 398 -3.54 12.59 13.77
C HIS A 398 -3.28 14.10 13.68
N GLN A 399 -3.42 14.82 14.79
CA GLN A 399 -3.21 16.27 14.82
C GLN A 399 -1.75 16.64 14.52
N ALA A 400 -0.78 15.94 15.11
CA ALA A 400 0.64 16.18 14.85
C ALA A 400 1.00 15.96 13.37
N THR A 401 0.37 14.97 12.73
CA THR A 401 0.54 14.74 11.29
C THR A 401 -0.07 15.87 10.46
N ILE A 402 -1.28 16.36 10.80
CA ILE A 402 -1.89 17.54 10.16
C ILE A 402 -0.98 18.76 10.28
N ASP A 403 -0.43 19.01 11.46
CA ASP A 403 0.46 20.14 11.70
C ASP A 403 1.76 20.00 10.90
N TYR A 404 2.31 18.78 10.84
CA TYR A 404 3.48 18.48 10.03
C TYR A 404 3.25 18.76 8.54
N VAL A 405 2.19 18.22 7.94
CA VAL A 405 1.94 18.40 6.50
C VAL A 405 1.60 19.85 6.14
N LYS A 406 1.15 20.66 7.11
CA LYS A 406 0.94 22.11 6.97
C LYS A 406 2.24 22.94 7.11
N THR A 407 3.38 22.31 7.40
CA THR A 407 4.66 23.02 7.52
C THR A 407 4.98 23.78 6.23
N PRO A 408 5.19 25.11 6.29
CA PRO A 408 5.51 25.90 5.11
C PRO A 408 6.81 25.44 4.43
N ILE A 409 6.80 25.40 3.11
CA ILE A 409 7.95 25.05 2.27
C ILE A 409 8.30 26.13 1.24
N GLY A 410 7.42 27.09 0.97
CA GLY A 410 7.66 28.19 0.04
C GLY A 410 6.36 28.88 -0.38
N SER A 411 6.34 29.48 -1.56
CA SER A 411 5.14 30.01 -2.22
C SER A 411 5.19 29.80 -3.74
N THR A 412 4.05 29.94 -4.42
CA THR A 412 3.93 29.96 -5.88
C THR A 412 3.09 31.15 -6.35
N ASP A 413 3.42 31.74 -7.51
CA ASP A 413 2.64 32.82 -8.14
C ASP A 413 1.53 32.33 -9.08
N PHE A 414 1.44 31.01 -9.31
CA PHE A 414 0.51 30.42 -10.25
C PHE A 414 -0.09 29.11 -9.75
N HIS A 415 -1.21 28.74 -10.35
CA HIS A 415 -1.87 27.47 -10.14
C HIS A 415 -1.08 26.34 -10.83
N MET A 416 -0.49 25.44 -10.04
CA MET A 416 0.16 24.24 -10.55
C MET A 416 -0.89 23.13 -10.65
N SER A 417 -1.24 22.74 -11.87
CA SER A 417 -2.25 21.72 -12.11
C SER A 417 -1.88 20.72 -13.21
N THR A 418 -2.64 19.63 -13.29
CA THR A 418 -2.56 18.66 -14.40
C THR A 418 -3.83 18.59 -15.24
N PHE A 419 -4.76 19.55 -15.11
CA PHE A 419 -6.02 19.55 -15.88
C PHE A 419 -5.81 19.46 -17.39
N PHE A 420 -4.74 20.08 -17.89
CA PHE A 420 -4.41 20.14 -19.31
C PHE A 420 -3.03 19.54 -19.62
N ALA A 421 -2.52 18.65 -18.76
CA ALA A 421 -1.23 17.99 -18.96
C ALA A 421 -1.22 17.18 -20.26
N ASP A 422 -2.29 16.44 -20.57
CA ASP A 422 -2.43 15.68 -21.82
C ASP A 422 -2.42 16.55 -23.10
N VAL A 423 -2.52 17.88 -22.97
CA VAL A 423 -2.57 18.82 -24.09
C VAL A 423 -1.53 19.95 -23.98
N GLY A 424 -0.47 19.74 -23.20
CA GLY A 424 0.73 20.57 -23.24
C GLY A 424 0.87 21.60 -22.12
N ASP A 425 0.12 21.49 -21.03
CA ASP A 425 0.40 22.24 -19.79
C ASP A 425 1.42 21.48 -18.91
N PRO A 426 2.65 22.00 -18.72
CA PRO A 426 3.65 21.38 -17.85
C PRO A 426 3.54 21.86 -16.39
N GLY A 427 2.55 22.69 -16.04
CA GLY A 427 2.56 23.55 -14.85
C GLY A 427 2.88 22.85 -13.52
N ALA A 428 2.40 21.63 -13.29
CA ALA A 428 2.72 20.84 -12.08
C ALA A 428 3.91 19.88 -12.25
N ILE A 429 4.37 19.64 -13.48
CA ILE A 429 5.36 18.61 -13.82
C ILE A 429 6.77 19.21 -13.86
N GLU A 430 6.90 20.45 -14.33
CA GLU A 430 8.21 21.06 -14.54
C GLU A 430 9.01 21.20 -13.25
N ILE A 431 8.38 21.66 -12.17
CA ILE A 431 9.05 21.80 -10.87
C ILE A 431 9.58 20.45 -10.33
N VAL A 432 8.87 19.36 -10.60
CA VAL A 432 9.30 17.99 -10.22
C VAL A 432 10.55 17.61 -10.99
N ASN A 433 10.52 17.78 -12.32
CA ASN A 433 11.66 17.50 -13.18
C ASN A 433 12.89 18.33 -12.81
N GLN A 434 12.70 19.61 -12.49
CA GLN A 434 13.78 20.48 -12.05
C GLN A 434 14.41 20.01 -10.74
N ALA A 435 13.59 19.64 -9.74
CA ALA A 435 14.07 19.13 -8.47
C ALA A 435 14.88 17.83 -8.63
N GLN A 436 14.39 16.90 -9.45
CA GLN A 436 15.08 15.64 -9.77
C GLN A 436 16.42 15.91 -10.49
N ALA A 437 16.43 16.77 -11.51
CA ALA A 437 17.63 17.12 -12.26
C ALA A 437 18.69 17.82 -11.40
N ASP A 438 18.30 18.79 -10.55
CA ASP A 438 19.19 19.49 -9.62
C ASP A 438 19.85 18.51 -8.66
N TYR A 439 19.05 17.61 -8.08
CA TYR A 439 19.51 16.60 -7.14
C TYR A 439 20.51 15.61 -7.78
N VAL A 440 20.15 15.04 -8.93
CA VAL A 440 21.03 14.10 -9.65
C VAL A 440 22.32 14.79 -10.12
N SER A 441 22.22 16.01 -10.64
CA SER A 441 23.39 16.78 -11.08
C SER A 441 24.37 17.02 -9.93
N ALA A 442 23.88 17.45 -8.76
CA ALA A 442 24.70 17.65 -7.57
C ALA A 442 25.36 16.34 -7.11
N TYR A 443 24.62 15.22 -7.12
CA TYR A 443 25.18 13.92 -6.76
C TYR A 443 26.30 13.48 -7.70
N LEU A 444 26.10 13.62 -9.02
CA LEU A 444 27.09 13.23 -10.03
C LEU A 444 28.37 14.05 -9.90
N GLN A 445 28.25 15.37 -9.72
CA GLN A 445 29.40 16.25 -9.52
C GLN A 445 30.22 15.85 -8.29
N ALA A 446 29.56 15.49 -7.19
CA ALA A 446 30.23 15.14 -5.94
C ALA A 446 30.79 13.71 -5.91
N ASN A 447 30.11 12.74 -6.55
CA ASN A 447 30.37 11.32 -6.33
C ASN A 447 30.75 10.54 -7.59
N LEU A 448 30.38 11.02 -8.78
CA LEU A 448 30.61 10.34 -10.05
C LEU A 448 31.16 11.30 -11.12
N PRO A 449 32.31 11.95 -10.89
CA PRO A 449 32.84 13.00 -11.76
C PRO A 449 33.13 12.53 -13.19
N GLN A 450 33.34 11.22 -13.41
CA GLN A 450 33.49 10.63 -14.75
C GLN A 450 32.24 10.79 -15.64
N TYR A 451 31.09 11.11 -15.05
CA TYR A 451 29.84 11.37 -15.75
C TYR A 451 29.40 12.84 -15.70
N ALA A 452 30.16 13.72 -15.03
CA ALA A 452 29.77 15.11 -14.82
C ALA A 452 29.67 15.94 -16.11
N SER A 453 30.29 15.49 -17.21
CA SER A 453 30.18 16.13 -18.52
C SER A 453 28.98 15.68 -19.35
N LEU A 454 28.26 14.63 -18.92
CA LEU A 454 27.06 14.17 -19.62
C LEU A 454 25.88 15.09 -19.30
N PRO A 455 25.00 15.40 -20.26
CA PRO A 455 23.77 16.11 -19.99
C PRO A 455 22.89 15.37 -18.99
N VAL A 456 22.37 16.10 -17.99
CA VAL A 456 21.36 15.60 -17.06
C VAL A 456 20.01 16.16 -17.47
N LEU A 457 19.10 15.26 -17.83
CA LEU A 457 17.69 15.54 -18.10
C LEU A 457 16.85 14.96 -16.96
N SER A 458 15.56 15.32 -16.92
CA SER A 458 14.60 14.68 -16.03
C SER A 458 13.28 14.45 -16.72
N VAL A 459 12.58 13.41 -16.28
CA VAL A 459 11.29 13.02 -16.82
C VAL A 459 10.33 12.61 -15.70
N SER A 460 9.08 13.06 -15.82
CA SER A 460 7.98 12.76 -14.90
C SER A 460 6.66 12.74 -15.67
N ALA A 461 5.69 11.97 -15.17
CA ALA A 461 4.34 11.91 -15.73
C ALA A 461 3.35 12.73 -14.89
N PRO A 462 2.21 13.16 -15.45
CA PRO A 462 1.09 13.64 -14.66
C PRO A 462 0.47 12.45 -13.91
N PHE A 463 0.89 12.22 -12.66
CA PHE A 463 0.44 11.07 -11.87
C PHE A 463 -1.08 11.04 -11.63
N LYS A 464 -1.71 12.22 -11.61
CA LYS A 464 -3.16 12.40 -11.58
C LYS A 464 -3.61 13.13 -12.84
N SER A 465 -4.40 12.45 -13.67
CA SER A 465 -4.82 12.94 -14.99
C SER A 465 -6.26 12.52 -15.32
N GLY A 466 -7.14 12.52 -14.31
CA GLY A 466 -8.58 12.30 -14.46
C GLY A 466 -9.05 10.84 -14.51
N PHE A 467 -8.21 9.86 -14.15
CA PHE A 467 -8.61 8.44 -14.18
C PHE A 467 -9.75 8.17 -13.18
N GLY A 468 -9.58 8.71 -11.97
CA GLY A 468 -10.55 8.68 -10.87
C GLY A 468 -11.73 9.65 -11.01
N GLY A 469 -11.76 10.48 -12.08
CA GLY A 469 -12.81 11.48 -12.32
C GLY A 469 -12.34 12.93 -12.15
N GLY A 470 -13.30 13.86 -12.05
CA GLY A 470 -13.06 15.31 -12.05
C GLY A 470 -12.19 15.83 -10.91
N THR A 471 -12.03 15.07 -9.83
CA THR A 471 -11.20 15.40 -8.66
C THR A 471 -9.83 14.74 -8.68
N ASP A 472 -9.53 13.94 -9.72
CA ASP A 472 -8.28 13.19 -9.86
C ASP A 472 -7.24 13.96 -10.70
N TYR A 473 -6.90 15.17 -10.25
CA TYR A 473 -5.86 16.01 -10.83
C TYR A 473 -4.98 16.57 -9.71
N THR A 474 -3.72 16.88 -10.00
CA THR A 474 -2.93 17.75 -9.14
C THR A 474 -3.55 19.15 -9.23
N ASP A 475 -3.80 19.76 -8.07
CA ASP A 475 -4.55 21.01 -7.93
C ASP A 475 -3.94 21.80 -6.77
N VAL A 476 -2.83 22.49 -7.06
CA VAL A 476 -2.11 23.31 -6.10
C VAL A 476 -2.28 24.78 -6.45
N ALA A 477 -3.19 25.42 -5.73
CA ALA A 477 -3.51 26.84 -5.88
C ALA A 477 -2.27 27.76 -5.75
N ALA A 478 -2.34 28.93 -6.38
CA ALA A 478 -1.38 30.00 -6.18
C ALA A 478 -1.36 30.45 -4.70
N GLY A 479 -0.19 30.85 -4.18
CA GLY A 479 -0.03 31.32 -2.80
C GLY A 479 0.97 30.49 -1.99
N PRO A 480 0.81 30.43 -0.66
CA PRO A 480 1.70 29.67 0.23
C PRO A 480 1.72 28.17 -0.11
N LEU A 481 2.91 27.58 -0.07
CA LEU A 481 3.14 26.15 -0.23
C LEU A 481 3.53 25.54 1.11
N ALA A 482 2.99 24.36 1.39
CA ALA A 482 3.34 23.49 2.51
C ALA A 482 3.66 22.06 2.03
N ILE A 483 4.10 21.19 2.95
CA ILE A 483 4.48 19.80 2.64
C ILE A 483 3.35 19.04 1.93
N ASN A 484 2.09 19.28 2.30
CA ASN A 484 0.93 18.66 1.68
C ASN A 484 0.82 18.99 0.17
N ASN A 485 1.22 20.20 -0.25
CA ASN A 485 1.26 20.56 -1.66
C ASN A 485 2.32 19.78 -2.44
N ALA A 486 3.48 19.49 -1.84
CA ALA A 486 4.51 18.67 -2.48
C ALA A 486 4.05 17.23 -2.70
N ALA A 487 3.20 16.71 -1.82
CA ALA A 487 2.59 15.39 -2.01
C ALA A 487 1.53 15.36 -3.11
N ASP A 488 0.88 16.50 -3.38
CA ASP A 488 -0.04 16.62 -4.51
C ASP A 488 0.69 16.71 -5.86
N LEU A 489 1.87 17.37 -5.87
CA LEU A 489 2.77 17.44 -7.02
C LEU A 489 3.45 16.08 -7.30
N TYR A 490 3.79 15.31 -6.27
CA TYR A 490 4.35 13.95 -6.40
C TYR A 490 3.64 12.95 -5.46
N LEU A 491 2.67 12.24 -6.04
CA LEU A 491 1.75 11.35 -5.32
C LEU A 491 2.42 10.12 -4.71
N TYR A 492 3.34 9.49 -5.45
CA TYR A 492 3.89 8.19 -5.06
C TYR A 492 5.13 8.30 -4.16
N PRO A 493 5.35 7.39 -3.21
CA PRO A 493 6.53 7.38 -2.34
C PRO A 493 7.78 6.83 -3.07
N ASN A 494 7.96 7.13 -4.36
CA ASN A 494 9.09 6.65 -5.14
C ASN A 494 10.39 7.38 -4.76
N THR A 495 11.53 6.69 -4.81
CA THR A 495 12.85 7.31 -4.69
C THR A 495 13.42 7.77 -6.04
N VAL A 496 14.35 8.73 -6.00
CA VAL A 496 15.00 9.27 -7.21
C VAL A 496 16.01 8.27 -7.77
N TYR A 497 15.86 7.90 -9.04
CA TYR A 497 16.86 7.09 -9.75
C TYR A 497 17.44 7.91 -10.89
N ALA A 498 18.69 7.64 -11.27
CA ALA A 498 19.29 8.16 -12.49
C ALA A 498 19.66 6.99 -13.39
N VAL A 499 19.26 7.05 -14.65
CA VAL A 499 19.59 6.06 -15.67
C VAL A 499 20.50 6.67 -16.73
N LYS A 500 21.46 5.89 -17.23
CA LYS A 500 22.28 6.29 -18.37
C LYS A 500 21.69 5.73 -19.66
N VAL A 501 21.31 6.62 -20.58
CA VAL A 501 20.57 6.26 -21.80
C VAL A 501 21.15 6.95 -23.03
N SER A 502 20.91 6.37 -24.19
CA SER A 502 21.26 6.96 -25.49
C SER A 502 20.15 7.87 -26.03
N GLY A 503 20.46 8.70 -27.04
CA GLY A 503 19.43 9.47 -27.76
C GLY A 503 18.37 8.59 -28.42
N ALA A 504 18.75 7.40 -28.90
CA ALA A 504 17.82 6.40 -29.40
C ALA A 504 16.86 5.92 -28.31
N ASP A 505 17.36 5.66 -27.10
CA ASP A 505 16.54 5.27 -25.96
C ASP A 505 15.54 6.36 -25.58
N ILE A 506 15.94 7.63 -25.58
CA ILE A 506 15.04 8.77 -25.32
C ILE A 506 13.90 8.79 -26.35
N LYS A 507 14.20 8.56 -27.64
CA LYS A 507 13.15 8.47 -28.66
C LYS A 507 12.19 7.31 -28.38
N THR A 508 12.70 6.12 -28.08
CA THR A 508 11.86 4.95 -27.75
C THR A 508 11.02 5.17 -26.49
N TRP A 509 11.57 5.87 -25.49
CA TRP A 509 10.87 6.27 -24.29
C TRP A 509 9.68 7.17 -24.64
N LEU A 510 9.91 8.22 -25.43
CA LEU A 510 8.88 9.16 -25.86
C LEU A 510 7.81 8.49 -26.74
N GLU A 511 8.18 7.56 -27.63
CA GLU A 511 7.22 6.77 -28.42
C GLU A 511 6.34 5.89 -27.52
N THR A 512 6.90 5.36 -26.43
CA THR A 512 6.14 4.58 -25.44
C THR A 512 5.19 5.48 -24.66
N ALA A 513 5.64 6.65 -24.20
CA ALA A 513 4.79 7.63 -23.53
C ALA A 513 3.65 8.13 -24.46
N ALA A 514 3.93 8.31 -25.75
CA ALA A 514 2.96 8.75 -26.75
C ALA A 514 1.82 7.74 -26.99
N LYS A 515 1.88 6.51 -26.46
CA LYS A 515 0.72 5.59 -26.39
C LYS A 515 -0.47 6.19 -25.66
N ARG A 516 -0.25 7.26 -24.87
CA ARG A 516 -1.29 8.07 -24.23
C ARG A 516 -2.37 8.57 -25.19
N PHE A 517 -2.06 8.71 -26.48
CA PHE A 517 -2.97 9.26 -27.47
C PHE A 517 -3.55 8.19 -28.41
N ASN A 518 -4.78 8.37 -28.88
CA ASN A 518 -5.32 7.60 -30.00
C ASN A 518 -4.75 8.13 -31.33
N THR A 519 -4.81 7.31 -32.38
CA THR A 519 -4.49 7.78 -33.73
C THR A 519 -5.67 8.58 -34.27
N ILE A 520 -5.40 9.81 -34.73
CA ILE A 520 -6.39 10.74 -35.27
C ILE A 520 -6.36 10.70 -36.80
N ASP A 521 -7.51 10.50 -37.41
CA ASP A 521 -7.71 10.69 -38.85
C ASP A 521 -7.96 12.19 -39.12
N PRO A 522 -7.00 12.90 -39.74
CA PRO A 522 -7.13 14.34 -40.00
C PRO A 522 -8.20 14.67 -41.06
N THR A 523 -8.70 13.66 -41.79
CA THR A 523 -9.69 13.83 -42.86
C THR A 523 -11.12 13.57 -42.39
N SER A 524 -11.30 12.94 -41.22
CA SER A 524 -12.62 12.64 -40.67
C SER A 524 -13.21 13.82 -39.91
N ALA A 525 -14.43 14.20 -40.27
CA ALA A 525 -15.22 15.21 -39.56
C ALA A 525 -15.92 14.64 -38.30
N THR A 526 -15.81 13.34 -38.03
CA THR A 526 -16.37 12.74 -36.82
C THR A 526 -15.58 13.16 -35.58
N VAL A 527 -16.26 13.21 -34.44
CA VAL A 527 -15.60 13.42 -33.14
C VAL A 527 -14.66 12.25 -32.86
N GLN A 528 -13.42 12.58 -32.53
CA GLN A 528 -12.36 11.62 -32.24
C GLN A 528 -11.81 11.88 -30.84
N LYS A 529 -11.68 10.81 -30.04
CA LYS A 529 -11.12 10.92 -28.69
C LYS A 529 -9.60 11.03 -28.75
N LEU A 530 -9.01 12.08 -28.19
CA LEU A 530 -7.57 12.28 -28.14
C LEU A 530 -6.86 11.24 -27.27
N VAL A 531 -7.37 11.02 -26.06
CA VAL A 531 -6.70 10.21 -25.02
C VAL A 531 -7.12 8.74 -25.10
N SER A 532 -6.15 7.84 -25.11
CA SER A 532 -6.33 6.38 -25.15
C SER A 532 -6.62 5.79 -23.76
N THR A 533 -6.62 4.46 -23.65
CA THR A 533 -6.68 3.75 -22.36
C THR A 533 -5.31 3.59 -21.69
N PHE A 534 -4.22 4.05 -22.33
CA PHE A 534 -2.89 3.98 -21.74
C PHE A 534 -2.82 4.88 -20.49
N PRO A 535 -2.37 4.38 -19.34
CA PRO A 535 -2.44 5.12 -18.07
C PRO A 535 -1.67 6.45 -18.09
N GLY A 536 -2.25 7.49 -17.48
CA GLY A 536 -1.66 8.84 -17.45
C GLY A 536 -0.33 8.93 -16.70
N TYR A 537 -0.16 8.12 -15.64
CA TYR A 537 1.12 7.97 -14.94
C TYR A 537 2.23 7.32 -15.79
N ASN A 538 1.94 6.90 -17.02
CA ASN A 538 2.92 6.49 -18.02
C ASN A 538 3.12 7.51 -19.14
N PHE A 539 2.50 8.69 -19.07
CA PHE A 539 2.77 9.76 -20.03
C PHE A 539 3.94 10.63 -19.55
N ASP A 540 5.13 10.06 -19.65
CA ASP A 540 6.38 10.69 -19.24
C ASP A 540 6.73 11.91 -20.12
N MET A 541 7.02 13.04 -19.47
CA MET A 541 7.34 14.31 -20.11
C MET A 541 8.68 14.86 -19.64
N PHE A 542 9.48 15.32 -20.60
CA PHE A 542 10.59 16.22 -20.34
C PHE A 542 10.08 17.66 -20.29
N THR A 543 10.70 18.48 -19.44
CA THR A 543 10.37 19.91 -19.29
C THR A 543 11.64 20.74 -19.17
N THR A 544 12.46 20.72 -20.21
CA THR A 544 13.72 21.47 -20.30
C THR A 544 13.78 22.31 -21.58
N PRO A 545 14.36 23.52 -21.55
CA PRO A 545 14.58 24.30 -22.77
C PRO A 545 15.52 23.61 -23.76
N ASP A 546 16.35 22.68 -23.31
CA ASP A 546 17.31 21.99 -24.16
C ASP A 546 16.68 20.90 -25.03
N LEU A 547 15.48 20.40 -24.72
CA LEU A 547 14.85 19.30 -25.47
C LEU A 547 13.52 19.77 -26.06
N THR A 548 13.33 19.58 -27.36
CA THR A 548 12.07 19.86 -28.04
C THR A 548 11.65 18.72 -28.96
N TYR A 549 10.38 18.37 -29.01
CA TYR A 549 9.84 17.36 -29.93
C TYR A 549 8.37 17.61 -30.26
N GLU A 550 7.88 16.91 -31.29
CA GLU A 550 6.49 16.92 -31.68
C GLU A 550 5.89 15.52 -31.54
N ILE A 551 4.61 15.45 -31.18
CA ILE A 551 3.81 14.23 -31.17
C ILE A 551 2.82 14.30 -32.34
N ASP A 552 3.03 13.48 -33.36
CA ASP A 552 2.12 13.35 -34.49
C ASP A 552 1.07 12.27 -34.22
N VAL A 553 -0.10 12.70 -33.75
CA VAL A 553 -1.23 11.81 -33.46
C VAL A 553 -1.86 11.21 -34.72
N THR A 554 -1.48 11.64 -35.93
CA THR A 554 -1.95 10.99 -37.18
C THR A 554 -1.16 9.73 -37.52
N GLN A 555 0.01 9.55 -36.89
CA GLN A 555 0.89 8.40 -37.15
C GLN A 555 0.52 7.19 -36.27
N PRO A 556 0.82 5.96 -36.73
CA PRO A 556 0.64 4.77 -35.92
C PRO A 556 1.48 4.82 -34.64
N VAL A 557 0.99 4.16 -33.59
CA VAL A 557 1.72 3.99 -32.32
C VAL A 557 3.13 3.46 -32.60
N GLY A 558 4.15 4.09 -32.02
CA GLY A 558 5.56 3.74 -32.22
C GLY A 558 6.28 4.57 -33.29
N SER A 559 5.57 5.43 -34.03
CA SER A 559 6.11 6.32 -35.06
C SER A 559 5.59 7.76 -34.95
N ARG A 560 5.30 8.23 -33.74
CA ARG A 560 4.65 9.53 -33.49
C ARG A 560 5.64 10.65 -33.19
N ILE A 561 6.84 10.36 -32.70
CA ILE A 561 7.80 11.37 -32.27
C ILE A 561 8.52 11.95 -33.49
N LYS A 562 8.29 13.23 -33.75
CA LYS A 562 8.92 14.02 -34.82
C LYS A 562 9.77 15.13 -34.25
N ASN A 563 10.71 15.62 -35.06
CA ASN A 563 11.51 16.81 -34.78
C ASN A 563 12.18 16.82 -33.39
N LEU A 564 12.58 15.63 -32.90
CA LEU A 564 13.27 15.47 -31.62
C LEU A 564 14.66 16.09 -31.68
N GLN A 565 14.82 17.18 -30.94
CA GLN A 565 16.02 18.00 -30.92
C GLN A 565 16.55 18.16 -29.51
N TYR A 566 17.87 18.18 -29.39
CA TYR A 566 18.61 18.56 -28.20
C TYR A 566 19.49 19.79 -28.54
N LYS A 567 19.36 20.86 -27.77
CA LYS A 567 20.03 22.16 -28.00
C LYS A 567 19.90 22.65 -29.44
N ALA A 568 18.67 22.62 -29.96
CA ALA A 568 18.29 23.02 -31.32
C ALA A 568 18.95 22.22 -32.47
N ALA A 569 19.59 21.09 -32.18
CA ALA A 569 20.08 20.15 -33.18
C ALA A 569 19.30 18.84 -33.07
N ALA A 570 19.15 18.10 -34.19
CA ALA A 570 18.58 16.76 -34.14
C ALA A 570 19.33 15.91 -33.11
N ILE A 571 18.60 15.18 -32.25
CA ILE A 571 19.25 14.38 -31.22
C ILE A 571 20.14 13.31 -31.87
N ASP A 572 21.39 13.21 -31.43
CA ASP A 572 22.28 12.13 -31.86
C ASP A 572 21.78 10.81 -31.24
N PRO A 573 21.40 9.79 -32.04
CA PRO A 573 20.96 8.51 -31.52
C PRO A 573 21.99 7.82 -30.62
N ALA A 574 23.30 8.05 -30.85
CA ALA A 574 24.39 7.50 -30.05
C ALA A 574 24.79 8.40 -28.87
N GLY A 575 24.33 9.66 -28.86
CA GLY A 575 24.59 10.63 -27.81
C GLY A 575 24.16 10.10 -26.45
N GLN A 576 24.98 10.34 -25.42
CA GLN A 576 24.77 9.78 -24.08
C GLN A 576 24.19 10.83 -23.14
N PHE A 577 23.16 10.44 -22.39
CA PHE A 577 22.43 11.28 -21.46
C PHE A 577 22.28 10.57 -20.12
N ILE A 578 22.14 11.35 -19.07
CA ILE A 578 21.64 10.86 -17.78
C ILE A 578 20.23 11.40 -17.63
N VAL A 579 19.27 10.52 -17.34
CA VAL A 579 17.89 10.90 -17.09
C VAL A 579 17.57 10.61 -15.63
N ALA A 580 17.28 11.67 -14.88
CA ALA A 580 16.67 11.57 -13.57
C ALA A 580 15.20 11.14 -13.72
N THR A 581 14.82 10.13 -12.95
CA THR A 581 13.49 9.52 -12.95
C THR A 581 13.23 8.91 -11.57
N ASN A 582 12.35 7.92 -11.48
CA ASN A 582 12.00 7.24 -10.25
C ASN A 582 12.30 5.74 -10.28
N ASN A 583 12.35 5.12 -9.09
CA ASN A 583 12.65 3.70 -8.93
C ASN A 583 11.66 2.78 -9.68
N TYR A 584 10.37 3.15 -9.77
CA TYR A 584 9.37 2.42 -10.54
C TYR A 584 9.75 2.33 -12.02
N ARG A 585 10.00 3.49 -12.66
CA ARG A 585 10.32 3.56 -14.09
C ARG A 585 11.68 2.94 -14.40
N ALA A 586 12.68 3.19 -13.57
CA ALA A 586 14.04 2.68 -13.79
C ALA A 586 14.14 1.15 -13.66
N SER A 587 13.16 0.51 -13.00
CA SER A 587 13.17 -0.93 -12.68
C SER A 587 12.11 -1.75 -13.44
N GLY A 588 11.60 -1.22 -14.55
CA GLY A 588 10.71 -1.93 -15.48
C GLY A 588 9.26 -1.44 -15.49
N GLY A 589 8.92 -0.51 -14.60
CA GLY A 589 7.58 0.07 -14.49
C GLY A 589 7.07 0.60 -15.82
N GLY A 590 5.79 0.35 -16.11
CA GLY A 590 5.11 0.73 -17.35
C GLY A 590 5.62 0.05 -18.62
N ASN A 591 6.51 -0.94 -18.51
CA ASN A 591 7.10 -1.68 -19.63
C ASN A 591 7.81 -0.77 -20.65
N PHE A 592 8.59 0.20 -20.15
CA PHE A 592 9.40 1.09 -20.99
C PHE A 592 10.64 0.34 -21.48
N PRO A 593 10.84 0.19 -22.81
CA PRO A 593 11.92 -0.64 -23.34
C PRO A 593 13.31 -0.21 -22.85
N GLY A 594 14.07 -1.18 -22.31
CA GLY A 594 15.44 -0.98 -21.85
C GLY A 594 15.59 -0.32 -20.48
N LEU A 595 14.51 -0.11 -19.72
CA LEU A 595 14.54 0.39 -18.34
C LEU A 595 14.19 -0.72 -17.33
N ASP A 596 14.85 -1.87 -17.43
CA ASP A 596 14.63 -3.07 -16.60
C ASP A 596 15.59 -3.13 -15.38
N GLY A 597 16.12 -1.98 -14.97
CA GLY A 597 17.17 -1.88 -13.95
C GLY A 597 18.59 -1.89 -14.53
N SER A 598 18.83 -2.47 -15.71
CA SER A 598 20.18 -2.64 -16.29
C SER A 598 20.89 -1.32 -16.63
N LYS A 599 20.14 -0.24 -16.82
CA LYS A 599 20.65 1.11 -17.13
C LYS A 599 20.77 2.02 -15.91
N THR A 600 20.47 1.52 -14.71
CA THR A 600 20.53 2.31 -13.47
C THR A 600 21.98 2.71 -13.17
N LEU A 601 22.23 4.01 -13.21
CA LEU A 601 23.51 4.60 -12.84
C LEU A 601 23.56 4.90 -11.34
N TYR A 602 22.46 5.40 -10.79
CA TYR A 602 22.32 5.74 -9.39
C TYR A 602 20.92 5.42 -8.88
N ALA A 603 20.84 4.70 -7.76
CA ALA A 603 19.63 4.39 -7.04
C ALA A 603 19.64 5.16 -5.71
N SER A 604 19.01 6.34 -5.67
CA SER A 604 19.01 7.15 -4.45
C SER A 604 18.16 6.51 -3.35
N PRO A 605 18.57 6.62 -2.07
CA PRO A 605 17.68 6.35 -0.96
C PRO A 605 16.61 7.44 -0.75
N ASP A 606 16.78 8.64 -1.32
CA ASP A 606 15.91 9.79 -1.08
C ASP A 606 14.62 9.72 -1.90
N ALA A 607 13.47 9.98 -1.25
CA ALA A 607 12.17 10.07 -1.92
C ALA A 607 12.11 11.29 -2.85
N ASN A 608 11.42 11.16 -3.99
CA ASN A 608 11.17 12.28 -4.91
C ASN A 608 10.49 13.45 -4.20
N ARG A 609 9.56 13.15 -3.29
CA ARG A 609 8.85 14.16 -2.50
C ARG A 609 9.80 14.97 -1.60
N ASP A 610 10.77 14.31 -0.96
CA ASP A 610 11.74 15.00 -0.10
C ASP A 610 12.71 15.86 -0.92
N VAL A 611 13.10 15.36 -2.09
CA VAL A 611 13.89 16.12 -3.07
C VAL A 611 13.12 17.36 -3.54
N LEU A 612 11.83 17.21 -3.87
CA LEU A 612 10.95 18.31 -4.25
C LEU A 612 10.77 19.33 -3.13
N ILE A 613 10.50 18.88 -1.89
CA ILE A 613 10.37 19.76 -0.72
C ILE A 613 11.65 20.58 -0.51
N ARG A 614 12.82 19.94 -0.56
CA ARG A 614 14.11 20.63 -0.43
C ARG A 614 14.33 21.64 -1.55
N TYR A 615 13.96 21.28 -2.78
CA TYR A 615 14.10 22.17 -3.94
C TYR A 615 13.18 23.40 -3.83
N ILE A 616 11.91 23.21 -3.46
CA ILE A 616 10.98 24.34 -3.23
C ILE A 616 11.49 25.24 -2.10
N LYS A 617 11.98 24.67 -0.98
CA LYS A 617 12.61 25.44 0.11
C LYS A 617 13.85 26.22 -0.35
N LYS A 618 14.67 25.63 -1.22
CA LYS A 618 15.85 26.27 -1.82
C LYS A 618 15.45 27.46 -2.70
N LEU A 619 14.37 27.35 -3.47
CA LEU A 619 13.85 28.44 -4.30
C LEU A 619 13.17 29.55 -3.47
N GLY A 620 12.45 29.17 -2.41
CA GLY A 620 11.61 30.06 -1.62
C GLY A 620 10.31 30.46 -2.33
N THR A 621 10.40 30.92 -3.58
CA THR A 621 9.28 31.28 -4.44
C THR A 621 9.39 30.57 -5.79
N VAL A 622 8.35 29.80 -6.12
CA VAL A 622 8.13 29.14 -7.40
C VAL A 622 7.36 30.09 -8.31
N THR A 623 7.77 30.24 -9.57
CA THR A 623 7.13 31.15 -10.51
C THR A 623 6.75 30.44 -11.80
N ARG A 624 5.65 30.83 -12.43
CA ARG A 624 5.25 30.25 -13.72
C ARG A 624 6.36 30.35 -14.76
N ALA A 625 7.01 31.51 -14.84
CA ALA A 625 8.05 31.78 -15.83
C ALA A 625 9.26 30.85 -15.72
N ALA A 626 9.65 30.48 -14.49
CA ALA A 626 10.84 29.66 -14.25
C ALA A 626 10.54 28.18 -14.01
N ASN A 627 9.31 27.81 -13.64
CA ASN A 627 9.01 26.50 -13.08
C ASN A 627 7.73 25.83 -13.60
N GLY A 628 6.97 26.47 -14.49
CA GLY A 628 5.72 25.90 -15.01
C GLY A 628 5.33 26.34 -16.42
N ALA A 629 6.28 26.84 -17.22
CA ALA A 629 6.03 27.33 -18.58
C ALA A 629 6.85 26.59 -19.66
N GLN A 630 7.80 25.73 -19.28
CA GLN A 630 8.70 25.08 -20.21
C GLN A 630 8.02 23.91 -20.94
N ARG A 631 7.67 24.15 -22.20
CA ARG A 631 7.08 23.15 -23.09
C ARG A 631 8.16 22.53 -23.97
N SER A 632 8.63 21.34 -23.59
CA SER A 632 9.49 20.54 -24.47
C SER A 632 8.73 19.86 -25.61
N TRP A 633 7.40 19.89 -25.61
CA TRP A 633 6.63 19.22 -26.66
C TRP A 633 5.38 19.98 -27.07
N ARG A 634 4.91 19.65 -28.27
CA ARG A 634 3.61 20.05 -28.83
C ARG A 634 3.07 18.93 -29.73
N PHE A 635 1.80 18.99 -30.08
CA PHE A 635 1.30 18.18 -31.18
C PHE A 635 1.83 18.70 -32.52
N THR A 636 2.03 17.80 -33.48
CA THR A 636 2.29 18.18 -34.87
C THR A 636 1.06 18.91 -35.41
N LYS A 637 1.26 20.11 -35.96
CA LYS A 637 0.19 20.93 -36.52
C LYS A 637 -0.49 20.23 -37.70
N LEU A 638 -1.82 20.14 -37.66
CA LEU A 638 -2.63 19.65 -38.76
C LEU A 638 -2.84 20.74 -39.81
N ALA A 639 -2.92 20.32 -41.08
CA ALA A 639 -3.14 21.22 -42.21
C ALA A 639 -4.58 21.78 -42.26
N SER A 640 -5.55 21.11 -41.62
CA SER A 640 -6.96 21.51 -41.61
C SER A 640 -7.62 21.19 -40.27
N SER A 641 -8.68 21.93 -39.94
CA SER A 641 -9.48 21.79 -38.72
C SER A 641 -10.65 20.81 -38.90
N VAL A 642 -10.59 19.93 -39.91
CA VAL A 642 -11.69 19.00 -40.21
C VAL A 642 -11.88 18.01 -39.05
N ALA A 643 -10.78 17.56 -38.44
CA ALA A 643 -10.81 16.68 -37.28
C ALA A 643 -11.36 17.39 -36.03
N GLN A 644 -12.45 16.86 -35.48
CA GLN A 644 -12.99 17.28 -34.18
C GLN A 644 -12.37 16.43 -33.07
N VAL A 645 -11.30 16.92 -32.46
CA VAL A 645 -10.53 16.14 -31.47
C VAL A 645 -10.92 16.54 -30.06
N GLN A 646 -11.48 15.60 -29.30
CA GLN A 646 -12.01 15.83 -27.96
C GLN A 646 -11.31 15.02 -26.88
N PHE A 647 -11.26 15.56 -25.67
CA PHE A 647 -10.72 14.92 -24.47
C PHE A 647 -11.55 15.29 -23.24
N ALA A 648 -11.45 14.47 -22.20
CA ALA A 648 -12.11 14.75 -20.93
C ALA A 648 -11.13 15.46 -19.98
N SER A 649 -11.61 16.46 -19.23
CA SER A 649 -10.88 17.07 -18.12
C SER A 649 -11.83 17.50 -17.01
N ALA A 650 -11.34 18.07 -15.91
CA ALA A 650 -12.20 18.62 -14.85
C ALA A 650 -13.10 19.75 -15.39
N PRO A 651 -14.34 19.89 -14.91
CA PRO A 651 -15.29 20.91 -15.37
C PRO A 651 -14.85 22.32 -14.97
N ASN A 652 -15.17 23.32 -15.82
CA ASN A 652 -14.97 24.74 -15.54
C ASN A 652 -13.50 25.12 -15.29
N ARG A 653 -12.58 24.65 -16.16
CA ARG A 653 -11.13 24.89 -16.05
C ARG A 653 -10.52 25.64 -17.25
N LEU A 654 -11.32 26.24 -18.15
CA LEU A 654 -10.78 27.00 -19.30
C LEU A 654 -9.87 28.19 -18.90
N ALA A 655 -10.07 28.77 -17.72
CA ALA A 655 -9.19 29.80 -17.19
C ALA A 655 -7.77 29.25 -16.95
N ASP A 656 -7.65 28.01 -16.47
CA ASP A 656 -6.36 27.34 -16.26
C ASP A 656 -5.66 27.05 -17.59
N ALA A 657 -6.40 26.60 -18.62
CA ALA A 657 -5.86 26.45 -19.97
C ALA A 657 -5.33 27.79 -20.54
N THR A 658 -6.10 28.87 -20.36
CA THR A 658 -5.70 30.21 -20.82
C THR A 658 -4.47 30.70 -20.07
N ALA A 659 -4.42 30.53 -18.75
CA ALA A 659 -3.27 30.86 -17.91
C ALA A 659 -2.04 30.01 -18.28
N ALA A 660 -2.26 28.78 -18.74
CA ALA A 660 -1.22 27.93 -19.29
C ALA A 660 -0.69 28.42 -20.64
N GLY A 661 -1.39 29.31 -21.35
CA GLY A 661 -1.08 29.72 -22.71
C GLY A 661 -1.57 28.69 -23.75
N LEU A 662 -2.68 28.00 -23.45
CA LEU A 662 -3.39 27.10 -24.36
C LEU A 662 -4.66 27.81 -24.86
N THR A 663 -4.55 28.48 -26.00
CA THR A 663 -5.66 29.24 -26.62
C THR A 663 -6.50 28.43 -27.59
N ASN A 664 -6.07 27.21 -27.88
CA ASN A 664 -6.67 26.30 -28.86
C ASN A 664 -7.61 25.26 -28.21
N ILE A 665 -8.14 25.54 -27.01
CA ILE A 665 -9.00 24.64 -26.25
C ILE A 665 -10.36 25.30 -26.00
N THR A 666 -11.44 24.56 -26.22
CA THR A 666 -12.81 24.98 -25.90
C THR A 666 -13.52 23.89 -25.09
N GLN A 667 -14.40 24.28 -24.15
CA GLN A 667 -15.26 23.34 -23.44
C GLN A 667 -16.54 23.15 -24.27
N VAL A 668 -16.82 21.93 -24.68
CA VAL A 668 -17.97 21.60 -25.56
C VAL A 668 -19.12 20.93 -24.80
N ALA A 669 -18.85 20.34 -23.63
CA ALA A 669 -19.87 19.86 -22.70
C ALA A 669 -19.40 20.02 -21.25
N ALA A 670 -20.31 20.41 -20.34
CA ALA A 670 -20.01 20.52 -18.91
C ALA A 670 -19.98 19.18 -18.16
N ASP A 671 -20.55 18.14 -18.77
CA ASP A 671 -20.55 16.76 -18.30
C ASP A 671 -20.21 15.85 -19.50
N ASP A 672 -19.29 14.91 -19.32
CA ASP A 672 -18.91 13.92 -20.33
C ASP A 672 -19.86 12.70 -20.37
N GLY A 673 -20.84 12.64 -19.47
CA GLY A 673 -21.83 11.58 -19.37
C GLY A 673 -21.33 10.31 -18.70
N SER A 674 -20.08 10.29 -18.19
CA SER A 674 -19.50 9.12 -17.52
C SER A 674 -19.94 8.95 -16.06
N GLY A 675 -20.56 9.99 -15.48
CA GLY A 675 -20.86 10.04 -14.05
C GLY A 675 -19.63 10.19 -13.16
N LYS A 676 -18.44 10.46 -13.73
CA LYS A 676 -17.18 10.68 -13.01
C LYS A 676 -16.90 12.16 -12.71
N GLY A 677 -17.84 13.06 -13.03
CA GLY A 677 -17.68 14.50 -12.82
C GLY A 677 -16.63 15.13 -13.73
N LEU A 678 -16.49 14.64 -14.96
CA LEU A 678 -15.61 15.21 -15.99
C LEU A 678 -16.42 16.06 -16.97
N ALA A 679 -15.77 17.01 -17.63
CA ALA A 679 -16.29 17.78 -18.75
C ALA A 679 -15.58 17.38 -20.05
N THR A 680 -16.23 17.63 -21.19
CA THR A 680 -15.65 17.39 -22.51
C THR A 680 -15.10 18.69 -23.08
N TYR A 681 -13.84 18.64 -23.50
CA TYR A 681 -13.11 19.71 -24.17
C TYR A 681 -12.75 19.30 -25.59
N GLN A 682 -12.61 20.28 -26.47
CA GLN A 682 -12.10 20.12 -27.83
C GLN A 682 -10.77 20.88 -27.96
N ILE A 683 -9.80 20.27 -28.64
CA ILE A 683 -8.53 20.90 -29.00
C ILE A 683 -8.47 21.14 -30.51
N ASP A 684 -8.06 22.34 -30.91
CA ASP A 684 -7.73 22.69 -32.28
C ASP A 684 -6.24 22.39 -32.55
N LEU A 685 -5.98 21.30 -33.26
CA LEU A 685 -4.64 20.84 -33.63
C LEU A 685 -4.06 21.60 -34.84
N THR A 686 -4.73 22.61 -35.37
CA THR A 686 -4.18 23.48 -36.42
C THR A 686 -3.35 24.64 -35.85
N GLN A 687 -3.31 24.82 -34.53
CA GLN A 687 -2.58 25.91 -33.88
C GLN A 687 -1.20 25.50 -33.40
#